data_AF-A0AAU7QNA6-F1
#
_entry.id   AF-A0AAU7QNA6-F1
#
_cell.length_a   1.000
_cell.length_b   1.000
_cell.length_c   1.000
_cell.angle_alpha   90.00
_cell.angle_beta   90.00
_cell.angle_gamma   90.00
#
_symmetry.space_group_name_H-M   'P 1'
#
loop_
_entity.id
_entity.type
_entity.pdbx_description
1 polymer ?
#
loop_
_entity_poly.entity_id
_entity_poly.type
_entity_poly.pdbx_seq_one_letter_code
_entity_poly.pdbx_strand_id
1 'polypeptide(L)'
;MKFLADQALQRRLLQSALPVFMLVILAVVFWPGLTGDFIFDDFPAIVHNDLFKVVDWNSAAWEEIWRWSMRYLQRPFAMATFALNFAFGSGTWGFKATNLALHLINTVLVMLLALRLLGSGLSPNTTHADATFDSRTRLWAISLATAWAIHPLQVSTVLYVVQRMEILGFTFTLLALLAYLRARRRQQAGQRGWPWLLASLGATIVGLGAKETVVLVAGYALLLELTILRFETDSVAKTLAWKIFYASGSVLAVLVLALYVVPHYGTSEYFSYRDFTPMQRELTQLRVLPMYLGWCILPLPRAMHFYYDNYPISTGWLSPTTTLAGGLFLLALVAVAWSVRRKRPLLALGIGWFLMAHALTSAPFSLELVFEHRNYPALFGVLLAITDLIWLATRHAHPRLPAIVATIFLVAMGFFTLLRASTWGNPLLLATTLAQDNPMSPRASLGLARYYMAMANDNPESSMFARGIRELERGAALPKSSPLAEQGLLMTAAAAGLPQRPEWWNSLIHKLQERPVGSQELQTLQELGGAAINDGLALDPQRLSEAYLTVLQRSPDNATLHVQYADVATTVLRDRGLAIKHLETAVELKVGDSSYIKRLATHLTELHRPHEMLAVIAKAQALRPSLQHDLTLVALRTKADQDIQGSAEAN
;
A
#
# COMPACT_ATOMS: atom_id res chain seq x y z
N MET A 1 -1.56 27.50 -52.54
CA MET A 1 -2.51 27.41 -51.40
C MET A 1 -2.89 25.97 -51.04
N LYS A 2 -3.30 25.11 -51.99
CA LYS A 2 -3.70 23.71 -51.73
C LYS A 2 -2.62 22.87 -51.03
N PHE A 3 -1.36 22.94 -51.49
CA PHE A 3 -0.21 22.26 -50.87
C PHE A 3 0.06 22.66 -49.40
N LEU A 4 -0.08 23.96 -49.07
CA LEU A 4 0.08 24.44 -47.69
C LEU A 4 -1.10 24.03 -46.79
N ALA A 5 -2.32 23.98 -47.35
CA ALA A 5 -3.49 23.49 -46.65
C ALA A 5 -3.38 21.98 -46.37
N ASP A 6 -2.88 21.19 -47.32
CA ASP A 6 -2.63 19.75 -47.14
C ASP A 6 -1.54 19.50 -46.08
N GLN A 7 -0.46 20.30 -46.05
CA GLN A 7 0.55 20.20 -44.99
C GLN A 7 0.02 20.58 -43.61
N ALA A 8 -0.85 21.59 -43.51
CA ALA A 8 -1.49 21.97 -42.25
C ALA A 8 -2.47 20.89 -41.77
N LEU A 9 -3.24 20.29 -42.68
CA LEU A 9 -4.15 19.18 -42.39
C LEU A 9 -3.37 17.94 -41.92
N GLN A 10 -2.31 17.57 -42.63
CA GLN A 10 -1.42 16.46 -42.25
C GLN A 10 -0.79 16.67 -40.87
N ARG A 11 -0.30 17.88 -40.56
CA ARG A 11 0.22 18.20 -39.22
C ARG A 11 -0.83 18.07 -38.12
N ARG A 12 -2.07 18.52 -38.37
CA ARG A 12 -3.18 18.39 -37.41
C ARG A 12 -3.62 16.95 -37.19
N LEU A 13 -3.63 16.13 -38.25
CA LEU A 13 -3.93 14.70 -38.16
C LEU A 13 -2.85 13.96 -37.37
N LEU A 14 -1.57 14.19 -37.68
CA LEU A 14 -0.43 13.62 -36.94
C LEU A 14 -0.47 14.00 -35.45
N GLN A 15 -0.76 15.26 -35.13
CA GLN A 15 -0.85 15.72 -33.74
C GLN A 15 -2.05 15.16 -32.97
N SER A 16 -3.13 14.81 -33.68
CA SER A 16 -4.30 14.17 -33.08
C SER A 16 -4.08 12.66 -32.88
N ALA A 17 -3.21 12.04 -33.68
CA ALA A 17 -2.84 10.64 -33.56
C ALA A 17 -1.82 10.35 -32.44
N LEU A 18 -0.96 11.32 -32.10
CA LEU A 18 0.10 11.16 -31.09
C LEU A 18 -0.40 10.65 -29.72
N PRO A 19 -1.49 11.19 -29.13
CA PRO A 19 -2.01 10.66 -27.87
C PRO A 19 -2.46 9.20 -27.97
N VAL A 20 -3.06 8.80 -29.10
CA VAL A 20 -3.49 7.40 -29.32
C VAL A 20 -2.25 6.50 -29.41
N PHE A 21 -1.25 6.91 -30.19
CA PHE A 21 0.01 6.17 -30.32
C PHE A 21 0.73 6.02 -28.97
N MET A 22 0.77 7.08 -28.16
CA MET A 22 1.28 7.04 -26.79
C MET A 22 0.56 5.97 -25.95
N LEU A 23 -0.77 5.93 -25.95
CA LEU A 23 -1.54 4.94 -25.18
C LEU A 23 -1.29 3.50 -25.67
N VAL A 24 -1.15 3.31 -26.98
CA VAL A 24 -0.82 1.99 -27.56
C VAL A 24 0.57 1.53 -27.13
N ILE A 25 1.59 2.39 -27.21
CA ILE A 25 2.94 2.06 -26.73
C ILE A 25 2.92 1.68 -25.25
N LEU A 26 2.23 2.47 -24.43
CA LEU A 26 2.13 2.19 -22.99
C LEU A 26 1.47 0.83 -22.75
N ALA A 27 0.35 0.54 -23.42
CA ALA A 27 -0.30 -0.76 -23.30
C ALA A 27 0.65 -1.92 -23.67
N VAL A 28 1.40 -1.79 -24.77
CA VAL A 28 2.38 -2.79 -25.23
C VAL A 28 3.52 -2.98 -24.22
N VAL A 29 4.06 -1.90 -23.68
CA VAL A 29 5.19 -1.94 -22.73
C VAL A 29 4.81 -2.63 -21.41
N PHE A 30 3.59 -2.42 -20.92
CA PHE A 30 3.09 -3.07 -19.71
C PHE A 30 2.51 -4.46 -19.95
N TRP A 31 2.20 -4.82 -21.21
CA TRP A 31 1.50 -6.06 -21.57
C TRP A 31 2.13 -7.33 -20.98
N PRO A 32 3.47 -7.53 -21.02
CA PRO A 32 4.07 -8.73 -20.47
C PRO A 32 3.82 -8.90 -18.97
N GLY A 33 3.59 -7.79 -18.25
CA GLY A 33 3.34 -7.81 -16.81
C GLY A 33 1.98 -8.34 -16.39
N LEU A 34 1.02 -8.43 -17.32
CA LEU A 34 -0.34 -8.85 -17.02
C LEU A 34 -0.45 -10.33 -16.65
N THR A 35 0.50 -11.17 -17.08
CA THR A 35 0.50 -12.62 -16.80
C THR A 35 1.09 -12.98 -15.43
N GLY A 36 1.61 -12.00 -14.69
CA GLY A 36 2.18 -12.25 -13.37
C GLY A 36 1.12 -12.55 -12.31
N ASP A 37 1.57 -13.10 -11.19
CA ASP A 37 0.71 -13.50 -10.07
C ASP A 37 0.34 -12.33 -9.14
N PHE A 38 -0.56 -12.57 -8.18
CA PHE A 38 -0.75 -11.74 -7.00
C PHE A 38 0.52 -11.72 -6.14
N ILE A 39 0.75 -10.62 -5.41
CA ILE A 39 1.93 -10.48 -4.56
C ILE A 39 1.60 -9.76 -3.25
N PHE A 40 2.28 -10.13 -2.17
CA PHE A 40 2.27 -9.39 -0.90
C PHE A 40 0.85 -9.07 -0.38
N ASP A 41 0.46 -7.79 -0.21
CA ASP A 41 -0.83 -7.42 0.37
C ASP A 41 -2.02 -7.78 -0.53
N ASP A 42 -1.80 -8.20 -1.78
CA ASP A 42 -2.87 -8.73 -2.64
C ASP A 42 -3.54 -9.94 -1.99
N PHE A 43 -2.77 -10.78 -1.27
CA PHE A 43 -3.30 -11.99 -0.65
C PHE A 43 -4.33 -11.69 0.46
N PRO A 44 -3.99 -11.00 1.56
CA PRO A 44 -4.96 -10.71 2.61
C PRO A 44 -6.05 -9.72 2.16
N ALA A 45 -5.74 -8.79 1.24
CA ALA A 45 -6.71 -7.79 0.82
C ALA A 45 -7.73 -8.34 -0.20
N ILE A 46 -7.36 -9.32 -1.02
CA ILE A 46 -8.18 -9.77 -2.17
C ILE A 46 -8.31 -11.30 -2.19
N VAL A 47 -7.20 -12.04 -2.26
CA VAL A 47 -7.22 -13.49 -2.57
C VAL A 47 -7.82 -14.33 -1.44
N HIS A 48 -7.42 -14.06 -0.20
CA HIS A 48 -7.84 -14.80 1.00
C HIS A 48 -9.09 -14.19 1.65
N ASN A 49 -9.63 -13.11 1.08
CA ASN A 49 -10.82 -12.48 1.63
C ASN A 49 -12.08 -13.08 0.97
N ASP A 50 -12.70 -14.01 1.67
CA ASP A 50 -13.87 -14.76 1.19
C ASP A 50 -15.08 -13.86 0.87
N LEU A 51 -15.14 -12.63 1.41
CA LEU A 51 -16.19 -11.67 1.07
C LEU A 51 -16.27 -11.36 -0.43
N PHE A 52 -15.14 -11.43 -1.14
CA PHE A 52 -15.13 -11.19 -2.59
C PHE A 52 -15.56 -12.41 -3.40
N LYS A 53 -15.57 -13.62 -2.81
CA LYS A 53 -15.91 -14.87 -3.50
C LYS A 53 -17.41 -15.07 -3.68
N VAL A 54 -18.24 -14.27 -2.99
CA VAL A 54 -19.71 -14.39 -2.92
C VAL A 54 -20.42 -13.29 -3.73
N VAL A 55 -19.72 -12.60 -4.63
CA VAL A 55 -20.30 -11.48 -5.39
C VAL A 55 -21.22 -11.99 -6.50
N ASP A 56 -22.46 -12.31 -6.14
CA ASP A 56 -23.61 -12.21 -7.03
C ASP A 56 -23.99 -10.72 -7.20
N TRP A 57 -24.85 -10.40 -8.18
CA TRP A 57 -25.41 -9.05 -8.36
C TRP A 57 -26.43 -8.64 -7.26
N ASN A 58 -26.34 -9.25 -6.06
CA ASN A 58 -27.19 -8.99 -4.91
C ASN A 58 -26.72 -7.76 -4.13
N SER A 59 -27.59 -6.76 -3.95
CA SER A 59 -27.28 -5.52 -3.22
C SER A 59 -26.78 -5.72 -1.79
N ALA A 60 -27.20 -6.79 -1.11
CA ALA A 60 -26.75 -7.09 0.26
C ALA A 60 -25.25 -7.41 0.33
N ALA A 61 -24.71 -8.15 -0.65
CA ALA A 61 -23.28 -8.49 -0.72
C ALA A 61 -22.42 -7.24 -0.93
N TRP A 62 -22.88 -6.31 -1.77
CA TRP A 62 -22.20 -5.03 -2.00
C TRP A 62 -22.20 -4.13 -0.76
N GLU A 63 -23.31 -4.12 0.00
CA GLU A 63 -23.40 -3.38 1.26
C GLU A 63 -22.47 -3.97 2.33
N GLU A 64 -22.34 -5.30 2.38
CA GLU A 64 -21.41 -5.98 3.28
C GLU A 64 -19.95 -5.65 2.97
N ILE A 65 -19.55 -5.70 1.69
CA ILE A 65 -18.20 -5.30 1.25
C ILE A 65 -17.91 -3.84 1.61
N TRP A 66 -18.90 -2.96 1.41
CA TRP A 66 -18.78 -1.54 1.77
C TRP A 66 -18.57 -1.36 3.27
N ARG A 67 -19.39 -2.04 4.10
CA ARG A 67 -19.30 -1.98 5.56
C ARG A 67 -18.00 -2.57 6.09
N TRP A 68 -17.59 -3.74 5.59
CA TRP A 68 -16.31 -4.35 5.93
C TRP A 68 -15.16 -3.41 5.59
N SER A 69 -15.15 -2.85 4.38
CA SER A 69 -14.11 -1.92 3.97
C SER A 69 -14.06 -0.69 4.88
N MET A 70 -15.20 -0.08 5.21
CA MET A 70 -15.25 1.07 6.12
C MET A 70 -14.68 0.76 7.51
N ARG A 71 -14.81 -0.49 7.97
CA ARG A 71 -14.33 -0.92 9.29
C ARG A 71 -12.83 -1.22 9.32
N TYR A 72 -12.30 -1.88 8.29
CA TYR A 72 -10.94 -2.45 8.34
C TYR A 72 -9.92 -1.71 7.47
N LEU A 73 -10.33 -1.20 6.30
CA LEU A 73 -9.42 -0.59 5.32
C LEU A 73 -9.69 0.89 5.05
N GLN A 74 -10.88 1.39 5.37
CA GLN A 74 -11.39 2.74 5.09
C GLN A 74 -11.37 3.13 3.60
N ARG A 75 -11.42 2.14 2.69
CA ARG A 75 -11.33 2.33 1.22
C ARG A 75 -12.49 1.68 0.44
N PRO A 76 -13.75 2.02 0.75
CA PRO A 76 -14.90 1.30 0.24
C PRO A 76 -15.07 1.37 -1.28
N PHE A 77 -14.68 2.49 -1.91
CA PHE A 77 -14.76 2.61 -3.36
C PHE A 77 -13.74 1.71 -4.06
N ALA A 78 -12.49 1.65 -3.56
CA ALA A 78 -11.50 0.74 -4.12
C ALA A 78 -11.93 -0.72 -3.96
N MET A 79 -12.45 -1.10 -2.78
CA MET A 79 -12.94 -2.46 -2.54
C MET A 79 -14.11 -2.83 -3.46
N ALA A 80 -15.04 -1.91 -3.68
CA ALA A 80 -16.12 -2.11 -4.66
C ALA A 80 -15.58 -2.35 -6.07
N THR A 81 -14.50 -1.67 -6.50
CA THR A 81 -13.91 -1.96 -7.82
C THR A 81 -13.24 -3.34 -7.90
N PHE A 82 -12.69 -3.85 -6.80
CA PHE A 82 -12.15 -5.23 -6.77
C PHE A 82 -13.28 -6.26 -6.80
N ALA A 83 -14.34 -6.04 -6.03
CA ALA A 83 -15.55 -6.85 -6.06
C ALA A 83 -16.16 -6.91 -7.47
N LEU A 84 -16.27 -5.75 -8.13
CA LEU A 84 -16.73 -5.67 -9.52
C LEU A 84 -15.85 -6.48 -10.46
N ASN A 85 -14.54 -6.38 -10.30
CA ASN A 85 -13.61 -7.15 -11.12
C ASN A 85 -13.80 -8.65 -10.90
N PHE A 86 -13.95 -9.08 -9.65
CA PHE A 86 -14.17 -10.48 -9.29
C PHE A 86 -15.45 -11.03 -9.92
N ALA A 87 -16.53 -10.22 -9.95
CA ALA A 87 -17.79 -10.57 -10.61
C ALA A 87 -17.64 -10.82 -12.14
N PHE A 88 -16.63 -10.23 -12.79
CA PHE A 88 -16.28 -10.51 -14.18
C PHE A 88 -15.22 -11.60 -14.36
N GLY A 89 -14.56 -12.01 -13.28
CA GLY A 89 -13.52 -13.04 -13.27
C GLY A 89 -12.48 -12.83 -12.16
N SER A 90 -12.05 -13.94 -11.55
CA SER A 90 -11.10 -13.95 -10.42
C SER A 90 -9.62 -14.02 -10.84
N GLY A 91 -9.32 -14.15 -12.13
CA GLY A 91 -7.95 -14.29 -12.63
C GLY A 91 -7.11 -13.01 -12.48
N THR A 92 -5.84 -13.18 -12.08
CA THR A 92 -4.85 -12.09 -11.89
C THR A 92 -4.75 -11.14 -13.08
N TRP A 93 -4.80 -11.70 -14.29
CA TRP A 93 -4.72 -10.94 -15.54
C TRP A 93 -5.78 -9.84 -15.61
N GLY A 94 -7.04 -10.17 -15.27
CA GLY A 94 -8.15 -9.22 -15.30
C GLY A 94 -7.91 -8.05 -14.35
N PHE A 95 -7.44 -8.35 -13.13
CA PHE A 95 -7.11 -7.33 -12.14
C PHE A 95 -6.02 -6.37 -12.60
N LYS A 96 -4.94 -6.89 -13.17
CA LYS A 96 -3.83 -6.10 -13.69
C LYS A 96 -4.22 -5.33 -14.95
N ALA A 97 -5.07 -5.90 -15.81
CA ALA A 97 -5.59 -5.23 -17.00
C ALA A 97 -6.47 -4.03 -16.63
N THR A 98 -7.32 -4.15 -15.60
CA THR A 98 -8.09 -3.01 -15.07
C THR A 98 -7.16 -1.93 -14.51
N ASN A 99 -6.10 -2.29 -13.78
CA ASN A 99 -5.13 -1.31 -13.29
C ASN A 99 -4.41 -0.59 -14.45
N LEU A 100 -4.01 -1.33 -15.49
CA LEU A 100 -3.42 -0.76 -16.70
C LEU A 100 -4.40 0.19 -17.41
N ALA A 101 -5.68 -0.18 -17.54
CA ALA A 101 -6.69 0.70 -18.13
C ALA A 101 -6.85 2.01 -17.33
N LEU A 102 -6.90 1.92 -16.00
CA LEU A 102 -6.93 3.09 -15.12
C LEU A 102 -5.64 3.94 -15.21
N HIS A 103 -4.49 3.31 -15.40
CA HIS A 103 -3.22 4.00 -15.64
C HIS A 103 -3.22 4.76 -16.98
N LEU A 104 -3.79 4.19 -18.04
CA LEU A 104 -3.97 4.86 -19.32
C LEU A 104 -4.92 6.06 -19.20
N ILE A 105 -6.01 5.94 -18.44
CA ILE A 105 -6.90 7.07 -18.11
C ILE A 105 -6.11 8.17 -17.40
N ASN A 106 -5.33 7.80 -16.38
CA ASN A 106 -4.48 8.75 -15.67
C ASN A 106 -3.43 9.41 -16.56
N THR A 107 -2.88 8.69 -17.54
CA THR A 107 -1.96 9.25 -18.52
C THR A 107 -2.62 10.39 -19.31
N VAL A 108 -3.88 10.20 -19.74
CA VAL A 108 -4.64 11.25 -20.41
C VAL A 108 -4.89 12.44 -19.46
N LEU A 109 -5.27 12.19 -18.21
CA LEU A 109 -5.51 13.25 -17.22
C LEU A 109 -4.23 14.03 -16.89
N VAL A 110 -3.08 13.34 -16.76
CA VAL A 110 -1.75 13.93 -16.60
C VAL A 110 -1.39 14.78 -17.82
N MET A 111 -1.63 14.29 -19.04
CA MET A 111 -1.42 15.07 -20.26
C MET A 111 -2.29 16.34 -20.26
N LEU A 112 -3.57 16.24 -19.89
CA LEU A 112 -4.46 17.41 -19.80
C LEU A 112 -4.02 18.41 -18.75
N LEU A 113 -3.51 17.94 -17.60
CA LEU A 113 -2.98 18.79 -16.55
C LEU A 113 -1.69 19.47 -17.03
N ALA A 114 -0.75 18.71 -17.58
CA ALA A 114 0.51 19.22 -18.13
C ALA A 114 0.27 20.26 -19.23
N LEU A 115 -0.67 20.03 -20.16
CA LEU A 115 -1.07 21.00 -21.18
C LEU A 115 -1.47 22.34 -20.54
N ARG A 116 -2.29 22.30 -19.48
CA ARG A 116 -2.75 23.51 -18.79
C ARG A 116 -1.61 24.19 -18.04
N LEU A 117 -0.76 23.44 -17.33
CA LEU A 117 0.33 24.01 -16.54
C LEU A 117 1.43 24.60 -17.42
N LEU A 118 1.88 23.86 -18.44
CA LEU A 118 2.92 24.31 -19.38
C LEU A 118 2.43 25.51 -20.20
N GLY A 119 1.17 25.51 -20.64
CA GLY A 119 0.58 26.65 -21.34
C GLY A 119 0.58 27.94 -20.51
N SER A 120 0.38 27.85 -19.19
CA SER A 120 0.45 29.01 -18.29
C SER A 120 1.88 29.37 -17.85
N GLY A 121 2.76 28.38 -17.70
CA GLY A 121 4.10 28.58 -17.14
C GLY A 121 5.17 28.96 -18.17
N LEU A 122 5.08 28.46 -19.41
CA LEU A 122 6.09 28.70 -20.46
C LEU A 122 5.78 29.90 -21.36
N SER A 123 4.52 30.37 -21.40
CA SER A 123 4.09 31.54 -22.19
C SER A 123 3.13 32.43 -21.39
N PRO A 124 3.65 33.26 -20.46
CA PRO A 124 2.82 34.11 -19.59
C PRO A 124 2.03 35.21 -20.33
N ASN A 125 2.45 35.57 -21.55
CA ASN A 125 1.95 36.74 -22.29
C ASN A 125 0.89 36.42 -23.36
N THR A 126 0.46 35.17 -23.52
CA THR A 126 -0.61 34.81 -24.47
C THR A 126 -1.99 35.00 -23.82
N THR A 127 -2.73 36.00 -24.30
CA THR A 127 -4.04 36.44 -23.79
C THR A 127 -5.14 35.36 -23.86
N HIS A 128 -6.00 35.41 -22.85
CA HIS A 128 -6.90 34.38 -22.32
C HIS A 128 -8.12 33.93 -23.17
N ALA A 129 -8.26 34.31 -24.44
CA ALA A 129 -9.55 34.15 -25.12
C ALA A 129 -9.71 32.86 -25.96
N ASP A 130 -8.65 32.35 -26.62
CA ASP A 130 -8.70 31.11 -27.39
C ASP A 130 -7.31 30.46 -27.41
N ALA A 131 -6.97 29.73 -26.34
CA ALA A 131 -5.68 29.03 -26.25
C ALA A 131 -5.68 27.83 -27.20
N THR A 132 -5.53 28.07 -28.50
CA THR A 132 -4.88 27.10 -29.38
C THR A 132 -3.48 26.91 -28.80
N PHE A 133 -3.30 25.84 -28.02
CA PHE A 133 -1.98 25.49 -27.52
C PHE A 133 -1.06 25.37 -28.73
N ASP A 134 0.02 26.16 -28.76
CA ASP A 134 1.00 26.01 -29.83
C ASP A 134 1.47 24.55 -29.85
N SER A 135 1.79 24.08 -31.05
CA SER A 135 2.22 22.71 -31.33
C SER A 135 3.35 22.27 -30.40
N ARG A 136 4.23 23.21 -30.01
CA ARG A 136 5.33 22.95 -29.06
C ARG A 136 4.83 22.61 -27.66
N THR A 137 3.92 23.39 -27.08
CA THR A 137 3.36 23.13 -25.74
C THR A 137 2.65 21.79 -25.71
N ARG A 138 1.92 21.45 -26.77
CA ARG A 138 1.27 20.14 -26.91
C ARG A 138 2.28 19.01 -26.91
N LEU A 139 3.37 19.13 -27.67
CA LEU A 139 4.41 18.13 -27.71
C LEU A 139 5.08 17.94 -26.35
N TRP A 140 5.43 19.02 -25.65
CA TRP A 140 6.01 18.93 -24.29
C TRP A 140 5.07 18.25 -23.30
N ALA A 141 3.76 18.53 -23.34
CA ALA A 141 2.79 17.89 -22.47
C ALA A 141 2.63 16.40 -22.77
N ILE A 142 2.62 16.00 -24.05
CA ILE A 142 2.60 14.60 -24.46
C ILE A 142 3.89 13.91 -24.01
N SER A 143 5.06 14.51 -24.23
CA SER A 143 6.34 13.96 -23.80
C SER A 143 6.43 13.80 -22.28
N LEU A 144 5.96 14.78 -21.50
CA LEU A 144 5.92 14.70 -20.04
C LEU A 144 4.97 13.59 -19.58
N ALA A 145 3.76 13.51 -20.14
CA ALA A 145 2.81 12.47 -19.79
C ALA A 145 3.31 11.06 -20.18
N THR A 146 3.94 10.93 -21.35
CA THR A 146 4.57 9.68 -21.79
C THR A 146 5.71 9.31 -20.85
N ALA A 147 6.59 10.26 -20.51
CA ALA A 147 7.69 10.05 -19.57
C ALA A 147 7.20 9.62 -18.20
N TRP A 148 6.11 10.21 -17.71
CA TRP A 148 5.50 9.83 -16.44
C TRP A 148 4.90 8.43 -16.49
N ALA A 149 4.14 8.10 -17.53
CA ALA A 149 3.43 6.83 -17.63
C ALA A 149 4.37 5.65 -17.93
N ILE A 150 5.38 5.87 -18.78
CA ILE A 150 6.31 4.83 -19.20
C ILE A 150 7.47 4.65 -18.21
N HIS A 151 7.50 5.35 -17.08
CA HIS A 151 8.61 5.31 -16.15
C HIS A 151 8.65 3.96 -15.37
N PRO A 152 9.84 3.37 -15.12
CA PRO A 152 9.93 2.06 -14.45
C PRO A 152 9.33 1.99 -13.03
N LEU A 153 9.22 3.14 -12.34
CA LEU A 153 8.53 3.23 -11.04
C LEU A 153 7.04 2.86 -11.13
N GLN A 154 6.41 3.10 -12.27
CA GLN A 154 4.97 2.84 -12.44
C GLN A 154 4.64 1.35 -12.43
N VAL A 155 5.62 0.48 -12.74
CA VAL A 155 5.41 -0.99 -12.74
C VAL A 155 4.88 -1.48 -11.40
N SER A 156 5.47 -1.01 -10.29
CA SER A 156 5.06 -1.42 -8.94
C SER A 156 3.68 -0.90 -8.53
N THR A 157 3.13 0.11 -9.22
CA THR A 157 1.78 0.60 -8.97
C THR A 157 0.76 -0.05 -9.90
N VAL A 158 1.14 -0.25 -11.18
CA VAL A 158 0.25 -0.79 -12.20
C VAL A 158 0.06 -2.30 -12.04
N LEU A 159 1.13 -3.04 -11.74
CA LEU A 159 1.10 -4.51 -11.70
C LEU A 159 0.93 -5.09 -10.29
N TYR A 160 1.06 -4.29 -9.24
CA TYR A 160 0.70 -4.68 -7.87
C TYR A 160 -0.79 -4.41 -7.66
N VAL A 161 -1.62 -5.46 -7.61
CA VAL A 161 -3.06 -5.33 -7.85
C VAL A 161 -3.73 -4.38 -6.85
N VAL A 162 -3.44 -4.55 -5.56
CA VAL A 162 -4.02 -3.76 -4.46
C VAL A 162 -3.72 -2.25 -4.61
N GLN A 163 -2.66 -1.88 -5.33
CA GLN A 163 -2.33 -0.48 -5.61
C GLN A 163 -3.26 0.18 -6.64
N ARG A 164 -4.31 -0.51 -7.10
CA ARG A 164 -5.48 0.13 -7.71
C ARG A 164 -6.00 1.29 -6.86
N MET A 165 -5.91 1.18 -5.53
CA MET A 165 -6.24 2.26 -4.60
C MET A 165 -5.44 3.55 -4.90
N GLU A 166 -4.13 3.44 -5.17
CA GLU A 166 -3.28 4.58 -5.55
C GLU A 166 -3.66 5.12 -6.92
N ILE A 167 -3.88 4.23 -7.89
CA ILE A 167 -4.26 4.63 -9.26
C ILE A 167 -5.58 5.42 -9.23
N LEU A 168 -6.61 4.90 -8.54
CA LEU A 168 -7.91 5.55 -8.38
C LEU A 168 -7.82 6.85 -7.57
N GLY A 169 -7.07 6.83 -6.46
CA GLY A 169 -6.84 8.04 -5.66
C GLY A 169 -6.22 9.15 -6.51
N PHE A 170 -5.23 8.83 -7.34
CA PHE A 170 -4.63 9.81 -8.24
C PHE A 170 -5.57 10.24 -9.38
N THR A 171 -6.42 9.33 -9.91
CA THR A 171 -7.47 9.69 -10.88
C THR A 171 -8.35 10.81 -10.35
N PHE A 172 -8.89 10.64 -9.14
CA PHE A 172 -9.75 11.64 -8.53
C PHE A 172 -8.99 12.91 -8.12
N THR A 173 -7.72 12.79 -7.73
CA THR A 173 -6.83 13.94 -7.48
C THR A 173 -6.67 14.78 -8.76
N LEU A 174 -6.37 14.14 -9.90
CA LEU A 174 -6.21 14.82 -11.18
C LEU A 174 -7.53 15.46 -11.65
N LEU A 175 -8.65 14.74 -11.56
CA LEU A 175 -9.98 15.28 -11.89
C LEU A 175 -10.31 16.51 -11.05
N ALA A 176 -10.06 16.44 -9.73
CA ALA A 176 -10.27 17.56 -8.82
C ALA A 176 -9.42 18.76 -9.21
N LEU A 177 -8.11 18.57 -9.44
CA LEU A 177 -7.19 19.65 -9.82
C LEU A 177 -7.51 20.24 -11.20
N LEU A 178 -7.95 19.42 -12.15
CA LEU A 178 -8.41 19.88 -13.46
C LEU A 178 -9.67 20.75 -13.34
N ALA A 179 -10.62 20.35 -12.50
CA ALA A 179 -11.83 21.13 -12.21
C ALA A 179 -11.48 22.44 -11.47
N TYR A 180 -10.62 22.35 -10.46
CA TYR A 180 -10.12 23.50 -9.69
C TYR A 180 -9.44 24.54 -10.58
N LEU A 181 -8.48 24.12 -11.43
CA LEU A 181 -7.82 25.01 -12.39
C LEU A 181 -8.82 25.70 -13.32
N ARG A 182 -9.85 24.99 -13.79
CA ARG A 182 -10.90 25.57 -14.62
C ARG A 182 -11.75 26.58 -13.84
N ALA A 183 -12.09 26.28 -12.59
CA ALA A 183 -12.82 27.18 -11.71
C ALA A 183 -12.07 28.50 -11.50
N ARG A 184 -10.78 28.40 -11.15
CA ARG A 184 -9.93 29.55 -10.83
C ARG A 184 -9.67 30.42 -12.05
N ARG A 185 -9.41 29.82 -13.22
CA ARG A 185 -9.29 30.57 -14.48
C ARG A 185 -10.57 31.30 -14.86
N ARG A 186 -11.75 30.70 -14.64
CA ARG A 186 -13.02 31.41 -14.86
C ARG A 186 -13.18 32.59 -13.91
N GLN A 187 -12.82 32.44 -12.64
CA GLN A 187 -12.87 33.54 -11.66
C GLN A 187 -11.87 34.66 -11.97
N GLN A 188 -10.67 34.34 -12.48
CA GLN A 188 -9.72 35.34 -13.00
C GLN A 188 -10.32 36.13 -14.17
N ALA A 189 -11.12 35.49 -15.02
CA ALA A 189 -11.83 36.11 -16.13
C ALA A 189 -13.19 36.75 -15.74
N GLY A 190 -13.49 36.91 -14.44
CA GLY A 190 -14.77 37.48 -13.97
C GLY A 190 -15.99 36.58 -14.18
N GLN A 191 -15.81 35.32 -14.54
CA GLN A 191 -16.88 34.36 -14.79
C GLN A 191 -17.20 33.49 -13.57
N ARG A 192 -18.40 32.89 -13.57
CA ARG A 192 -18.83 31.92 -12.54
C ARG A 192 -17.93 30.68 -12.55
N GLY A 193 -17.24 30.42 -11.43
CA GLY A 193 -16.38 29.24 -11.22
C GLY A 193 -16.94 28.18 -10.27
N TRP A 194 -17.99 28.47 -9.50
CA TRP A 194 -18.50 27.59 -8.44
C TRP A 194 -18.91 26.17 -8.90
N PRO A 195 -19.48 25.93 -10.10
CA PRO A 195 -19.82 24.56 -10.49
C PRO A 195 -18.59 23.66 -10.60
N TRP A 196 -17.45 24.24 -11.02
CA TRP A 196 -16.18 23.55 -11.11
C TRP A 196 -15.51 23.37 -9.74
N LEU A 197 -15.78 24.25 -8.77
CA LEU A 197 -15.36 24.04 -7.37
C LEU A 197 -16.15 22.88 -6.74
N LEU A 198 -17.46 22.80 -6.99
CA LEU A 198 -18.27 21.66 -6.54
C LEU A 198 -17.84 20.35 -7.21
N ALA A 199 -17.53 20.37 -8.51
CA ALA A 199 -16.98 19.20 -9.19
C ALA A 199 -15.62 18.78 -8.59
N SER A 200 -14.76 19.74 -8.24
CA SER A 200 -13.50 19.48 -7.55
C SER A 200 -13.72 18.84 -6.18
N LEU A 201 -14.67 19.36 -5.41
CA LEU A 201 -15.03 18.82 -4.10
C LEU A 201 -15.63 17.41 -4.22
N GLY A 202 -16.57 17.20 -5.15
CA GLY A 202 -17.19 15.91 -5.39
C GLY A 202 -16.17 14.84 -5.80
N ALA A 203 -15.24 15.17 -6.72
CA ALA A 203 -14.15 14.27 -7.07
C ALA A 203 -13.25 13.94 -5.87
N THR A 204 -12.96 14.93 -5.01
CA THR A 204 -12.18 14.72 -3.78
C THR A 204 -12.90 13.76 -2.83
N ILE A 205 -14.19 13.96 -2.57
CA ILE A 205 -14.99 13.12 -1.66
C ILE A 205 -15.03 11.66 -2.17
N VAL A 206 -15.29 11.46 -3.46
CA VAL A 206 -15.29 10.09 -4.04
C VAL A 206 -13.90 9.46 -3.96
N GLY A 207 -12.85 10.23 -4.26
CA GLY A 207 -11.48 9.75 -4.21
C GLY A 207 -10.99 9.37 -2.82
N LEU A 208 -11.50 10.01 -1.75
CA LEU A 208 -11.21 9.60 -0.37
C LEU A 208 -11.69 8.17 -0.08
N GLY A 209 -12.76 7.72 -0.74
CA GLY A 209 -13.19 6.32 -0.68
C GLY A 209 -12.24 5.34 -1.38
N ALA A 210 -11.30 5.82 -2.18
CA ALA A 210 -10.28 5.00 -2.85
C ALA A 210 -8.94 5.00 -2.08
N LYS A 211 -8.49 6.18 -1.65
CA LYS A 211 -7.25 6.36 -0.89
C LYS A 211 -7.26 7.65 -0.09
N GLU A 212 -6.70 7.60 1.12
CA GLU A 212 -6.66 8.72 2.07
C GLU A 212 -5.78 9.87 1.55
N THR A 213 -4.80 9.58 0.69
CA THR A 213 -3.91 10.57 0.07
C THR A 213 -4.65 11.61 -0.78
N VAL A 214 -5.90 11.36 -1.18
CA VAL A 214 -6.74 12.32 -1.90
C VAL A 214 -7.05 13.57 -1.06
N VAL A 215 -6.93 13.51 0.28
CA VAL A 215 -7.03 14.68 1.15
C VAL A 215 -6.02 15.78 0.76
N LEU A 216 -4.91 15.40 0.14
CA LEU A 216 -3.84 16.30 -0.30
C LEU A 216 -4.23 17.17 -1.52
N VAL A 217 -5.40 16.97 -2.14
CA VAL A 217 -5.92 17.84 -3.21
C VAL A 217 -5.89 19.31 -2.79
N ALA A 218 -6.25 19.62 -1.53
CA ALA A 218 -6.17 20.99 -1.01
C ALA A 218 -4.74 21.54 -0.99
N GLY A 219 -3.76 20.70 -0.65
CA GLY A 219 -2.34 21.03 -0.66
C GLY A 219 -1.79 21.24 -2.07
N TYR A 220 -2.15 20.38 -3.02
CA TYR A 220 -1.80 20.59 -4.44
C TYR A 220 -2.45 21.87 -5.00
N ALA A 221 -3.71 22.14 -4.66
CA ALA A 221 -4.38 23.39 -5.04
C ALA A 221 -3.69 24.62 -4.45
N LEU A 222 -3.25 24.55 -3.18
CA LEU A 222 -2.45 25.60 -2.55
C LEU A 222 -1.12 25.82 -3.31
N LEU A 223 -0.43 24.76 -3.73
CA LEU A 223 0.78 24.90 -4.53
C LEU A 223 0.52 25.58 -5.87
N LEU A 224 -0.60 25.27 -6.53
CA LEU A 224 -1.02 25.97 -7.75
C LEU A 224 -1.26 27.46 -7.48
N GLU A 225 -1.88 27.81 -6.36
CA GLU A 225 -2.11 29.20 -5.96
C GLU A 225 -0.82 29.94 -5.59
N LEU A 226 0.13 29.28 -4.93
CA LEU A 226 1.43 29.89 -4.58
C LEU A 226 2.33 30.12 -5.80
N THR A 227 2.10 29.42 -6.91
CA THR A 227 2.99 29.43 -8.09
C THR A 227 2.32 30.03 -9.33
N ILE A 228 1.34 29.32 -9.91
CA ILE A 228 0.76 29.59 -11.22
C ILE A 228 -0.43 30.56 -11.13
N LEU A 229 -1.36 30.34 -10.20
CA LEU A 229 -2.63 31.09 -10.12
C LEU A 229 -2.55 32.36 -9.27
N ARG A 230 -1.59 32.42 -8.34
CA ARG A 230 -1.22 33.61 -7.55
C ARG A 230 -2.36 34.20 -6.71
N PHE A 231 -3.41 33.44 -6.43
CA PHE A 231 -4.67 33.87 -5.81
C PHE A 231 -5.42 34.95 -6.61
N GLU A 232 -5.01 35.21 -7.86
CA GLU A 232 -5.58 36.30 -8.65
C GLU A 232 -7.05 36.04 -9.00
N THR A 233 -7.85 37.10 -8.96
CA THR A 233 -9.28 37.10 -9.35
C THR A 233 -9.63 38.45 -9.98
N ASP A 234 -10.87 38.58 -10.45
CA ASP A 234 -11.43 39.83 -10.98
C ASP A 234 -11.60 40.95 -9.94
N SER A 235 -11.41 40.67 -8.63
CA SER A 235 -11.61 41.65 -7.56
C SER A 235 -10.58 41.49 -6.43
N VAL A 236 -10.15 42.61 -5.84
CA VAL A 236 -9.25 42.61 -4.68
C VAL A 236 -9.88 41.88 -3.48
N ALA A 237 -11.18 42.07 -3.24
CA ALA A 237 -11.88 41.44 -2.13
C ALA A 237 -11.90 39.90 -2.26
N LYS A 238 -12.18 39.39 -3.47
CA LYS A 238 -12.16 37.94 -3.75
C LYS A 238 -10.75 37.36 -3.66
N THR A 239 -9.75 38.10 -4.13
CA THR A 239 -8.33 37.73 -3.99
C THR A 239 -7.93 37.59 -2.52
N LEU A 240 -8.33 38.56 -1.68
CA LEU A 240 -8.09 38.51 -0.25
C LEU A 240 -8.84 37.34 0.42
N ALA A 241 -10.10 37.10 0.04
CA ALA A 241 -10.88 35.98 0.56
C ALA A 241 -10.21 34.62 0.27
N TRP A 242 -9.68 34.42 -0.93
CA TRP A 242 -8.91 33.20 -1.26
C TRP A 242 -7.63 33.06 -0.44
N LYS A 243 -6.88 34.16 -0.24
CA LYS A 243 -5.68 34.15 0.62
C LYS A 243 -6.04 33.79 2.06
N ILE A 244 -7.10 34.38 2.61
CA ILE A 244 -7.59 34.09 3.96
C ILE A 244 -8.04 32.64 4.06
N PHE A 245 -8.83 32.15 3.11
CA PHE A 245 -9.30 30.76 3.06
C PHE A 245 -8.15 29.76 3.10
N TYR A 246 -7.12 29.96 2.27
CA TYR A 246 -5.96 29.08 2.25
C TYR A 246 -5.06 29.25 3.48
N ALA A 247 -4.92 30.47 4.02
CA ALA A 247 -4.17 30.69 5.24
C ALA A 247 -4.84 30.03 6.44
N SER A 248 -6.15 30.22 6.64
CA SER A 248 -6.90 29.59 7.72
C SER A 248 -6.96 28.07 7.55
N GLY A 249 -7.16 27.57 6.34
CA GLY A 249 -7.11 26.15 6.03
C GLY A 249 -5.74 25.53 6.32
N SER A 250 -4.64 26.23 6.02
CA SER A 250 -3.28 25.76 6.33
C SER A 250 -3.01 25.73 7.84
N VAL A 251 -3.45 26.77 8.57
CA VAL A 251 -3.38 26.79 10.03
C VAL A 251 -4.19 25.64 10.63
N LEU A 252 -5.42 25.43 10.16
CA LEU A 252 -6.26 24.32 10.60
C LEU A 252 -5.60 22.96 10.33
N ALA A 253 -5.02 22.75 9.15
CA ALA A 253 -4.31 21.52 8.82
C ALA A 253 -3.13 21.25 9.76
N VAL A 254 -2.34 22.29 10.09
CA VAL A 254 -1.24 22.20 11.06
C VAL A 254 -1.77 21.90 12.46
N LEU A 255 -2.87 22.54 12.88
CA LEU A 255 -3.51 22.27 14.18
C LEU A 255 -4.04 20.84 14.26
N VAL A 256 -4.72 20.34 13.23
CA VAL A 256 -5.18 18.94 13.17
C VAL A 256 -3.99 17.98 13.22
N LEU A 257 -2.91 18.27 12.49
CA LEU A 257 -1.69 17.46 12.55
C LEU A 257 -1.11 17.43 13.97
N ALA A 258 -0.93 18.60 14.59
CA ALA A 258 -0.26 18.72 15.88
C ALA A 258 -1.11 18.27 17.08
N LEU A 259 -2.42 18.54 17.06
CA LEU A 259 -3.32 18.31 18.20
C LEU A 259 -4.10 17.00 18.10
N TYR A 260 -4.22 16.40 16.91
CA TYR A 260 -4.95 15.14 16.72
C TYR A 260 -4.09 14.04 16.09
N VAL A 261 -3.51 14.27 14.92
CA VAL A 261 -2.80 13.19 14.19
C VAL A 261 -1.56 12.70 14.94
N VAL A 262 -0.68 13.62 15.37
CA VAL A 262 0.55 13.26 16.09
C VAL A 262 0.24 12.59 17.44
N PRO A 263 -0.63 13.14 18.30
CA PRO A 263 -0.95 12.51 19.59
C PRO A 263 -1.70 11.18 19.47
N HIS A 264 -2.47 10.95 18.40
CA HIS A 264 -3.26 9.73 18.22
C HIS A 264 -2.51 8.62 17.48
N TYR A 265 -1.82 8.95 16.39
CA TYR A 265 -1.14 7.97 15.53
C TYR A 265 0.36 7.87 15.78
N GLY A 266 0.99 8.92 16.32
CA GLY A 266 2.43 8.99 16.58
C GLY A 266 2.85 8.43 17.95
N THR A 267 2.09 7.49 18.52
CA THR A 267 2.36 6.88 19.84
C THR A 267 3.14 5.58 19.72
N SER A 268 3.88 5.23 20.78
CA SER A 268 4.59 3.95 20.86
C SER A 268 3.62 2.75 20.82
N GLU A 269 2.41 2.89 21.36
CA GLU A 269 1.38 1.86 21.32
C GLU A 269 0.92 1.56 19.88
N TYR A 270 0.68 2.62 19.08
CA TYR A 270 0.29 2.45 17.67
C TYR A 270 1.38 1.84 16.79
N PHE A 271 2.63 1.90 17.25
CA PHE A 271 3.82 1.32 16.61
C PHE A 271 4.32 0.03 17.29
N SER A 272 3.59 -0.50 18.28
CA SER A 272 4.01 -1.66 19.09
C SER A 272 4.35 -2.92 18.28
N TYR A 273 3.74 -3.07 17.09
CA TYR A 273 3.97 -4.18 16.17
C TYR A 273 5.05 -3.89 15.11
N ARG A 274 5.80 -2.79 15.23
CA ARG A 274 6.90 -2.40 14.33
C ARG A 274 8.24 -2.49 15.04
N ASP A 275 9.28 -2.75 14.26
CA ASP A 275 10.67 -2.75 14.72
C ASP A 275 11.28 -1.33 14.82
N PHE A 276 10.45 -0.29 14.72
CA PHE A 276 10.85 1.12 14.78
C PHE A 276 9.81 1.98 15.47
N THR A 277 10.27 3.07 16.09
CA THR A 277 9.40 4.05 16.75
C THR A 277 8.88 5.11 15.75
N PRO A 278 7.83 5.88 16.11
CA PRO A 278 7.37 7.01 15.30
C PRO A 278 8.48 7.98 14.94
N MET A 279 9.31 8.40 15.91
CA MET A 279 10.41 9.33 15.67
C MET A 279 11.48 8.74 14.74
N GLN A 280 11.86 7.48 14.94
CA GLN A 280 12.80 6.80 14.06
C GLN A 280 12.29 6.73 12.63
N ARG A 281 10.98 6.51 12.45
CA ARG A 281 10.33 6.54 11.15
C ARG A 281 10.48 7.91 10.48
N GLU A 282 10.14 8.99 11.18
CA GLU A 282 10.22 10.36 10.64
C GLU A 282 11.65 10.75 10.27
N LEU A 283 12.62 10.44 11.13
CA LEU A 283 14.04 10.63 10.82
C LEU A 283 14.45 9.83 9.58
N THR A 284 13.97 8.59 9.46
CA THR A 284 14.28 7.75 8.30
C THR A 284 13.72 8.35 7.01
N GLN A 285 12.55 9.00 7.04
CA GLN A 285 11.96 9.64 5.86
C GLN A 285 12.85 10.76 5.27
N LEU A 286 13.70 11.41 6.07
CA LEU A 286 14.67 12.38 5.58
C LEU A 286 15.69 11.78 4.61
N ARG A 287 15.89 10.47 4.63
CA ARG A 287 16.74 9.72 3.68
C ARG A 287 15.94 9.06 2.58
N VAL A 288 14.73 8.61 2.89
CA VAL A 288 13.85 7.94 1.93
C VAL A 288 13.40 8.91 0.83
N LEU A 289 13.08 10.17 1.15
CA LEU A 289 12.66 11.14 0.14
C LEU A 289 13.78 11.50 -0.86
N PRO A 290 15.04 11.75 -0.44
CA PRO A 290 16.16 11.85 -1.38
C PRO A 290 16.37 10.58 -2.23
N MET A 291 16.21 9.38 -1.63
CA MET A 291 16.29 8.12 -2.38
C MET A 291 15.19 8.03 -3.44
N TYR A 292 13.95 8.41 -3.11
CA TYR A 292 12.83 8.49 -4.05
C TYR A 292 13.09 9.47 -5.20
N LEU A 293 13.70 10.62 -4.92
CA LEU A 293 14.16 11.53 -5.98
C LEU A 293 15.22 10.88 -6.86
N GLY A 294 16.16 10.14 -6.26
CA GLY A 294 17.14 9.33 -6.98
C GLY A 294 16.45 8.35 -7.94
N TRP A 295 15.44 7.62 -7.49
CA TRP A 295 14.67 6.71 -8.34
C TRP A 295 13.87 7.42 -9.43
N CYS A 296 13.37 8.63 -9.19
CA CYS A 296 12.68 9.43 -10.21
C CYS A 296 13.62 9.92 -11.32
N ILE A 297 14.90 10.16 -11.01
CA ILE A 297 15.88 10.72 -11.95
C ILE A 297 16.65 9.60 -12.66
N LEU A 298 17.03 8.55 -11.93
CA LEU A 298 17.83 7.43 -12.40
C LEU A 298 17.14 6.09 -12.06
N PRO A 299 16.10 5.70 -12.82
CA PRO A 299 15.26 4.55 -12.50
C PRO A 299 15.87 3.22 -12.95
N LEU A 300 16.98 2.83 -12.32
CA LEU A 300 17.61 1.54 -12.59
C LEU A 300 16.76 0.41 -11.99
N PRO A 301 16.30 -0.58 -12.78
CA PRO A 301 15.47 -1.67 -12.27
C PRO A 301 16.09 -2.42 -11.07
N ARG A 302 17.42 -2.61 -11.07
CA ARG A 302 18.17 -3.23 -9.97
C ARG A 302 18.17 -2.45 -8.65
N ALA A 303 17.78 -1.18 -8.64
CA ALA A 303 17.67 -0.38 -7.41
C ALA A 303 16.25 -0.43 -6.81
N MET A 304 15.32 -1.12 -7.47
CA MET A 304 13.89 -1.14 -7.16
C MET A 304 13.45 -2.54 -6.72
N HIS A 305 13.72 -2.85 -5.45
CA HIS A 305 13.70 -4.19 -4.88
C HIS A 305 12.31 -4.66 -4.43
N PHE A 306 11.27 -3.83 -4.50
CA PHE A 306 9.93 -4.07 -3.94
C PHE A 306 9.87 -4.30 -2.41
N TYR A 307 10.65 -5.23 -1.86
CA TYR A 307 10.87 -5.45 -0.43
C TYR A 307 12.04 -4.61 0.09
N TYR A 308 11.75 -3.79 1.10
CA TYR A 308 12.70 -2.89 1.78
C TYR A 308 12.71 -3.13 3.31
N ASP A 309 12.41 -4.35 3.71
CA ASP A 309 12.37 -4.84 5.09
C ASP A 309 13.74 -4.82 5.78
N ASN A 310 14.81 -4.64 5.02
CA ASN A 310 16.18 -4.47 5.49
C ASN A 310 16.71 -3.02 5.40
N TYR A 311 15.86 -2.03 5.11
CA TYR A 311 16.30 -0.64 5.00
C TYR A 311 16.80 -0.10 6.36
N PRO A 312 18.01 0.50 6.44
CA PRO A 312 18.57 0.95 7.72
C PRO A 312 17.76 2.10 8.35
N ILE A 313 17.19 1.82 9.52
CA ILE A 313 16.45 2.78 10.35
C ILE A 313 17.40 3.88 10.86
N SER A 314 16.95 5.13 10.79
CA SER A 314 17.63 6.26 11.43
C SER A 314 17.27 6.34 12.91
N THR A 315 18.26 6.06 13.78
CA THR A 315 18.11 6.15 15.25
C THR A 315 18.48 7.53 15.79
N GLY A 316 19.08 8.38 14.97
CA GLY A 316 19.38 9.78 15.29
C GLY A 316 19.81 10.57 14.04
N TRP A 317 20.06 11.87 14.22
CA TRP A 317 20.43 12.78 13.13
C TRP A 317 21.75 12.42 12.43
N LEU A 318 22.68 11.82 13.17
CA LEU A 318 23.99 11.38 12.66
C LEU A 318 24.12 9.86 12.54
N SER A 319 23.04 9.12 12.82
CA SER A 319 23.02 7.67 12.84
C SER A 319 21.86 7.14 12.00
N PRO A 320 22.06 6.96 10.68
CA PRO A 320 23.26 7.27 9.90
C PRO A 320 23.44 8.75 9.55
N THR A 321 24.65 9.19 9.21
CA THR A 321 25.00 10.59 8.86
C THR A 321 24.22 11.13 7.65
N THR A 322 23.80 10.23 6.77
CA THR A 322 22.91 10.55 5.64
C THR A 322 21.57 11.11 6.08
N THR A 323 21.15 10.93 7.35
CA THR A 323 19.90 11.51 7.91
C THR A 323 19.96 13.03 7.91
N LEU A 324 21.00 13.60 8.52
CA LEU A 324 21.22 15.05 8.51
C LEU A 324 21.43 15.57 7.07
N ALA A 325 22.24 14.89 6.26
CA ALA A 325 22.48 15.29 4.88
C ALA A 325 21.19 15.31 4.04
N GLY A 326 20.34 14.30 4.19
CA GLY A 326 19.03 14.23 3.55
C GLY A 326 18.09 15.34 4.02
N GLY A 327 18.06 15.62 5.32
CA GLY A 327 17.29 16.73 5.89
C GLY A 327 17.73 18.10 5.34
N LEU A 328 19.04 18.36 5.29
CA LEU A 328 19.60 19.60 4.71
C LEU A 328 19.29 19.71 3.21
N PHE A 329 19.36 18.60 2.47
CA PHE A 329 19.00 18.56 1.05
C PHE A 329 17.52 18.88 0.82
N LEU A 330 16.61 18.29 1.60
CA LEU A 330 15.18 18.58 1.51
C LEU A 330 14.86 20.04 1.89
N LEU A 331 15.54 20.57 2.92
CA LEU A 331 15.42 21.98 3.29
C LEU A 331 15.88 22.90 2.15
N ALA A 332 16.99 22.56 1.50
CA ALA A 332 17.48 23.29 0.34
C ALA A 332 16.47 23.25 -0.82
N LEU A 333 15.83 22.10 -1.09
CA LEU A 333 14.78 22.00 -2.09
C LEU A 333 13.58 22.90 -1.78
N VAL A 334 13.12 22.95 -0.52
CA VAL A 334 12.05 23.86 -0.09
C VAL A 334 12.46 25.32 -0.29
N ALA A 335 13.68 25.68 0.09
CA ALA A 335 14.20 27.04 -0.08
C ALA A 335 14.31 27.43 -1.56
N VAL A 336 14.78 26.51 -2.43
CA VAL A 336 14.83 26.70 -3.88
C VAL A 336 13.42 26.90 -4.43
N ALA A 337 12.48 25.99 -4.13
CA ALA A 337 11.10 26.08 -4.59
C ALA A 337 10.47 27.42 -4.18
N TRP A 338 10.65 27.84 -2.93
CA TRP A 338 10.15 29.12 -2.46
C TRP A 338 10.81 30.28 -3.20
N SER A 339 12.14 30.34 -3.28
CA SER A 339 12.86 31.46 -3.90
C SER A 339 12.51 31.66 -5.38
N VAL A 340 12.29 30.58 -6.12
CA VAL A 340 12.03 30.64 -7.57
C VAL A 340 10.54 30.70 -7.93
N ARG A 341 9.60 30.55 -6.97
CA ARG A 341 8.15 30.40 -7.23
C ARG A 341 7.52 31.46 -8.14
N ARG A 342 8.05 32.69 -8.14
CA ARG A 342 7.56 33.78 -9.02
C ARG A 342 8.25 33.81 -10.39
N LYS A 343 9.54 33.45 -10.43
CA LYS A 343 10.38 33.51 -11.65
C LYS A 343 10.29 32.23 -12.49
N ARG A 344 10.17 31.08 -11.84
CA ARG A 344 10.14 29.73 -12.41
C ARG A 344 9.03 28.92 -11.71
N PRO A 345 7.76 29.28 -11.93
CA PRO A 345 6.64 28.69 -11.19
C PRO A 345 6.50 27.18 -11.43
N LEU A 346 6.89 26.66 -12.60
CA LEU A 346 6.84 25.22 -12.90
C LEU A 346 7.89 24.43 -12.11
N LEU A 347 9.12 24.94 -11.98
CA LEU A 347 10.16 24.33 -11.13
C LEU A 347 9.72 24.30 -9.66
N ALA A 348 9.22 25.43 -9.15
CA ALA A 348 8.72 25.51 -7.78
C ALA A 348 7.53 24.58 -7.54
N LEU A 349 6.58 24.53 -8.49
CA LEU A 349 5.44 23.63 -8.44
C LEU A 349 5.88 22.17 -8.46
N GLY A 350 6.85 21.81 -9.32
CA GLY A 350 7.35 20.44 -9.42
C GLY A 350 8.03 19.96 -8.14
N ILE A 351 8.89 20.78 -7.54
CA ILE A 351 9.52 20.47 -6.25
C ILE A 351 8.46 20.38 -5.14
N GLY A 352 7.57 21.37 -5.05
CA GLY A 352 6.50 21.38 -4.06
C GLY A 352 5.56 20.19 -4.20
N TRP A 353 5.25 19.77 -5.43
CA TRP A 353 4.40 18.63 -5.73
C TRP A 353 5.02 17.32 -5.24
N PHE A 354 6.32 17.11 -5.47
CA PHE A 354 7.03 15.94 -4.96
C PHE A 354 6.93 15.85 -3.43
N LEU A 355 7.13 16.97 -2.73
CA LEU A 355 7.04 17.01 -1.27
C LEU A 355 5.59 16.80 -0.79
N MET A 356 4.62 17.42 -1.46
CA MET A 356 3.20 17.29 -1.13
C MET A 356 2.72 15.85 -1.31
N ALA A 357 3.10 15.16 -2.39
CA ALA A 357 2.76 13.77 -2.64
C ALA A 357 3.21 12.81 -1.53
N HIS A 358 4.26 13.19 -0.81
CA HIS A 358 4.81 12.42 0.29
C HIS A 358 4.38 12.92 1.67
N ALA A 359 3.67 14.05 1.77
CA ALA A 359 3.36 14.70 3.03
C ALA A 359 2.54 13.80 3.98
N LEU A 360 1.57 13.03 3.44
CA LEU A 360 0.77 12.10 4.25
C LEU A 360 1.49 10.75 4.46
N THR A 361 2.08 10.19 3.40
CA THR A 361 2.70 8.86 3.45
C THR A 361 4.06 8.85 4.16
N SER A 362 4.62 10.03 4.43
CA SER A 362 5.82 10.21 5.26
C SER A 362 5.51 10.71 6.66
N ALA A 363 4.24 10.96 7.01
CA ALA A 363 3.82 11.37 8.34
C ALA A 363 3.86 10.18 9.36
N PRO A 364 3.65 10.42 10.67
CA PRO A 364 3.86 9.42 11.73
C PRO A 364 2.72 8.41 11.83
N PHE A 365 2.42 7.75 10.71
CA PHE A 365 1.58 6.56 10.64
C PHE A 365 2.47 5.33 10.63
N SER A 366 2.02 4.24 11.25
CA SER A 366 2.71 2.94 11.32
C SER A 366 2.70 2.17 9.99
N LEU A 367 3.12 2.87 8.93
CA LEU A 367 3.36 2.35 7.59
C LEU A 367 4.81 1.90 7.47
N GLU A 368 5.07 0.97 6.54
CA GLU A 368 6.43 0.58 6.15
C GLU A 368 7.29 1.80 5.75
N LEU A 369 8.59 1.71 5.97
CA LEU A 369 9.52 2.82 5.75
C LEU A 369 9.59 3.24 4.28
N VAL A 370 9.60 2.26 3.37
CA VAL A 370 9.89 2.46 1.95
C VAL A 370 8.93 1.65 1.09
N PHE A 371 8.34 2.30 0.09
CA PHE A 371 7.55 1.66 -0.96
C PHE A 371 7.62 2.48 -2.24
N GLU A 372 7.91 1.80 -3.35
CA GLU A 372 8.05 2.43 -4.66
C GLU A 372 6.77 3.10 -5.16
N HIS A 373 5.63 2.42 -5.00
CA HIS A 373 4.33 2.87 -5.52
C HIS A 373 3.86 4.22 -4.94
N ARG A 374 4.43 4.66 -3.81
CA ARG A 374 4.20 6.01 -3.24
C ARG A 374 4.64 7.14 -4.17
N ASN A 375 5.54 6.85 -5.11
CA ASN A 375 6.02 7.81 -6.09
C ASN A 375 5.09 8.02 -7.28
N TYR A 376 3.98 7.28 -7.38
CA TYR A 376 3.06 7.37 -8.52
C TYR A 376 2.55 8.81 -8.77
N PRO A 377 2.04 9.54 -7.76
CA PRO A 377 1.74 10.97 -7.91
C PRO A 377 3.00 11.83 -7.95
N ALA A 378 4.02 11.51 -7.15
CA ALA A 378 5.18 12.37 -6.91
C ALA A 378 6.05 12.56 -8.16
N LEU A 379 6.18 11.52 -8.99
CA LEU A 379 6.95 11.53 -10.22
C LEU A 379 6.51 12.64 -11.18
N PHE A 380 5.20 12.97 -11.22
CA PHE A 380 4.69 14.05 -12.05
C PHE A 380 5.36 15.39 -11.70
N GLY A 381 5.52 15.68 -10.41
CA GLY A 381 6.20 16.88 -9.93
C GLY A 381 7.67 16.94 -10.33
N VAL A 382 8.39 15.83 -10.19
CA VAL A 382 9.81 15.73 -10.58
C VAL A 382 9.97 15.95 -12.08
N LEU A 383 9.16 15.29 -12.91
CA LEU A 383 9.21 15.45 -14.37
C LEU A 383 8.78 16.85 -14.81
N LEU A 384 7.87 17.50 -14.10
CA LEU A 384 7.50 18.89 -14.36
C LEU A 384 8.68 19.85 -14.09
N ALA A 385 9.39 19.66 -12.99
CA ALA A 385 10.59 20.42 -12.66
C ALA A 385 11.71 20.21 -13.69
N ILE A 386 11.97 18.95 -14.08
CA ILE A 386 12.95 18.60 -15.11
C ILE A 386 12.56 19.21 -16.45
N THR A 387 11.29 19.16 -16.84
CA THR A 387 10.79 19.74 -18.09
C THR A 387 11.05 21.25 -18.15
N ASP A 388 10.81 21.97 -17.05
CA ASP A 388 11.11 23.40 -16.96
C ASP A 388 12.62 23.68 -17.15
N LEU A 389 13.49 22.89 -16.52
CA LEU A 389 14.95 23.00 -16.62
C LEU A 389 15.46 22.69 -18.04
N ILE A 390 14.99 21.61 -18.67
CA ILE A 390 15.35 21.24 -20.04
C ILE A 390 14.89 22.34 -21.01
N TRP A 391 13.67 22.85 -20.84
CA TRP A 391 13.18 23.94 -21.67
C TRP A 391 14.08 25.18 -21.55
N LEU A 392 14.53 25.54 -20.34
CA LEU A 392 15.45 26.65 -20.14
C LEU A 392 16.81 26.44 -20.81
N ALA A 393 17.37 25.24 -20.68
CA ALA A 393 18.65 24.89 -21.29
C ALA A 393 18.58 24.87 -22.83
N THR A 394 17.41 24.53 -23.39
CA THR A 394 17.25 24.30 -24.83
C THR A 394 16.48 25.41 -25.56
N ARG A 395 15.98 26.45 -24.88
CA ARG A 395 15.16 27.52 -25.49
C ARG A 395 15.85 28.28 -26.63
N HIS A 396 17.18 28.34 -26.63
CA HIS A 396 17.99 28.96 -27.69
C HIS A 396 18.63 27.93 -28.64
N ALA A 397 18.49 26.64 -28.35
CA ALA A 397 19.05 25.57 -29.18
C ALA A 397 18.16 25.29 -30.40
N HIS A 398 18.72 24.57 -31.38
CA HIS A 398 17.94 24.10 -32.51
C HIS A 398 16.79 23.19 -32.02
N PRO A 399 15.54 23.36 -32.49
CA PRO A 399 14.37 22.63 -31.97
C PRO A 399 14.47 21.10 -32.00
N ARG A 400 15.36 20.54 -32.84
CA ARG A 400 15.60 19.09 -32.91
C ARG A 400 16.33 18.54 -31.68
N LEU A 401 17.19 19.33 -31.02
CA LEU A 401 17.98 18.85 -29.87
C LEU A 401 17.10 18.40 -28.70
N PRO A 402 16.17 19.22 -28.15
CA PRO A 402 15.30 18.77 -27.06
C PRO A 402 14.41 17.60 -27.48
N ALA A 403 14.01 17.53 -28.76
CA ALA A 403 13.26 16.39 -29.27
C ALA A 403 14.08 15.10 -29.26
N ILE A 404 15.33 15.13 -29.73
CA ILE A 404 16.24 13.97 -29.72
C ILE A 404 16.50 13.50 -28.28
N VAL A 405 16.81 14.42 -27.37
CA VAL A 405 17.04 14.09 -25.95
C VAL A 405 15.79 13.45 -25.32
N ALA A 406 14.61 14.03 -25.57
CA ALA A 406 13.35 13.47 -25.09
C ALA A 406 13.10 12.08 -25.69
N THR A 407 13.34 11.88 -26.99
CA THR A 407 13.17 10.57 -27.63
C THR A 407 14.11 9.52 -27.05
N ILE A 408 15.40 9.82 -26.89
CA ILE A 408 16.36 8.89 -26.27
C ILE A 408 15.92 8.52 -24.86
N PHE A 409 15.52 9.52 -24.06
CA PHE A 409 15.03 9.29 -22.71
C PHE A 409 13.78 8.40 -22.70
N LEU A 410 12.76 8.71 -23.52
CA LEU A 410 11.52 7.94 -23.60
C LEU A 410 11.74 6.49 -24.07
N VAL A 411 12.64 6.27 -25.03
CA VAL A 411 13.01 4.92 -25.49
C VAL A 411 13.73 4.15 -24.38
N ALA A 412 14.67 4.78 -23.66
CA ALA A 412 15.35 4.15 -22.54
C ALA A 412 14.38 3.79 -21.39
N MET A 413 13.48 4.71 -21.03
CA MET A 413 12.45 4.45 -20.03
C MET A 413 11.49 3.34 -20.48
N GLY A 414 11.07 3.36 -21.74
CA GLY A 414 10.25 2.31 -22.34
C GLY A 414 10.91 0.94 -22.28
N PHE A 415 12.21 0.87 -22.60
CA PHE A 415 12.97 -0.38 -22.50
C PHE A 415 13.07 -0.89 -21.06
N PHE A 416 13.41 -0.02 -20.09
CA PHE A 416 13.50 -0.44 -18.69
C PHE A 416 12.15 -0.84 -18.10
N THR A 417 11.07 -0.17 -18.47
CA THR A 417 9.71 -0.54 -18.06
C THR A 417 9.28 -1.84 -18.70
N LEU A 418 9.60 -2.08 -19.97
CA LEU A 418 9.31 -3.35 -20.63
C LEU A 418 10.06 -4.50 -19.95
N LEU A 419 11.36 -4.33 -19.66
CA LEU A 419 12.16 -5.33 -18.95
C LEU A 419 11.56 -5.64 -17.57
N ARG A 420 11.20 -4.59 -16.84
CA ARG A 420 10.63 -4.73 -15.50
C ARG A 420 9.22 -5.33 -15.52
N ALA A 421 8.36 -4.91 -16.44
CA ALA A 421 7.04 -5.50 -16.64
C ALA A 421 7.15 -6.98 -17.02
N SER A 422 8.09 -7.35 -17.89
CA SER A 422 8.35 -8.75 -18.25
C SER A 422 8.82 -9.58 -17.06
N THR A 423 9.65 -9.00 -16.19
CA THR A 423 10.07 -9.62 -14.92
C THR A 423 8.87 -9.86 -14.01
N TRP A 424 8.01 -8.85 -13.84
CA TRP A 424 6.78 -8.95 -13.05
C TRP A 424 5.74 -9.90 -13.65
N GLY A 425 5.81 -10.14 -14.96
CA GLY A 425 4.95 -11.06 -15.70
C GLY A 425 5.22 -12.54 -15.47
N ASN A 426 6.39 -12.88 -14.91
CA ASN A 426 6.80 -14.24 -14.62
C ASN A 426 7.07 -14.38 -13.11
N PRO A 427 6.23 -15.13 -12.36
CA PRO A 427 6.30 -15.17 -10.90
C PRO A 427 7.63 -15.69 -10.34
N LEU A 428 8.18 -16.77 -10.93
CA LEU A 428 9.46 -17.33 -10.50
C LEU A 428 10.63 -16.40 -10.84
N LEU A 429 10.60 -15.78 -12.03
CA LEU A 429 11.62 -14.80 -12.42
C LEU A 429 11.59 -13.58 -11.50
N LEU A 430 10.40 -13.07 -11.17
CA LEU A 430 10.25 -12.00 -10.20
C LEU A 430 10.84 -12.40 -8.85
N ALA A 431 10.39 -13.51 -8.27
CA ALA A 431 10.86 -13.95 -6.96
C ALA A 431 12.39 -14.17 -6.93
N THR A 432 12.94 -14.75 -7.99
CA THR A 432 14.40 -14.95 -8.14
C THR A 432 15.12 -13.61 -8.22
N THR A 433 14.64 -12.68 -9.03
CA THR A 433 15.24 -11.35 -9.18
C THR A 433 15.21 -10.56 -7.87
N LEU A 434 14.07 -10.57 -7.16
CA LEU A 434 13.94 -9.87 -5.88
C LEU A 434 14.89 -10.42 -4.81
N ALA A 435 15.06 -11.75 -4.76
CA ALA A 435 16.00 -12.39 -3.83
C ALA A 435 17.47 -12.16 -4.21
N GLN A 436 17.79 -12.08 -5.51
CA GLN A 436 19.13 -11.82 -6.01
C GLN A 436 19.56 -10.35 -5.84
N ASP A 437 18.66 -9.41 -6.16
CA ASP A 437 18.95 -7.97 -6.03
C ASP A 437 18.91 -7.52 -4.56
N ASN A 438 18.14 -8.20 -3.70
CA ASN A 438 18.09 -7.94 -2.26
C ASN A 438 18.32 -9.21 -1.42
N PRO A 439 19.54 -9.75 -1.37
CA PRO A 439 19.85 -11.00 -0.66
C PRO A 439 19.71 -10.89 0.87
N MET A 440 19.57 -9.67 1.40
CA MET A 440 19.36 -9.41 2.82
C MET A 440 17.88 -9.24 3.19
N SER A 441 16.95 -9.44 2.24
CA SER A 441 15.51 -9.40 2.51
C SER A 441 14.96 -10.77 2.92
N PRO A 442 14.48 -10.94 4.17
CA PRO A 442 13.79 -12.16 4.57
C PRO A 442 12.48 -12.36 3.80
N ARG A 443 11.74 -11.29 3.44
CA ARG A 443 10.53 -11.41 2.62
C ARG A 443 10.83 -11.92 1.20
N ALA A 444 11.90 -11.44 0.58
CA ALA A 444 12.32 -11.94 -0.74
C ALA A 444 12.73 -13.41 -0.68
N SER A 445 13.45 -13.80 0.38
CA SER A 445 13.83 -15.20 0.66
C SER A 445 12.61 -16.10 0.78
N LEU A 446 11.64 -15.71 1.60
CA LEU A 446 10.41 -16.45 1.83
C LEU A 446 9.57 -16.55 0.56
N GLY A 447 9.46 -15.46 -0.21
CA GLY A 447 8.75 -15.43 -1.48
C GLY A 447 9.32 -16.42 -2.51
N LEU A 448 10.65 -16.43 -2.67
CA LEU A 448 11.32 -17.39 -3.57
C LEU A 448 11.19 -18.83 -3.10
N ALA A 449 11.37 -19.07 -1.80
CA ALA A 449 11.21 -20.40 -1.22
C ALA A 449 9.82 -20.99 -1.49
N ARG A 450 8.76 -20.19 -1.36
CA ARG A 450 7.38 -20.64 -1.65
C ARG A 450 7.21 -21.14 -3.08
N TYR A 451 7.82 -20.49 -4.07
CA TYR A 451 7.79 -20.98 -5.45
C TYR A 451 8.59 -22.28 -5.62
N TYR A 452 9.75 -22.40 -4.99
CA TYR A 452 10.49 -23.67 -5.00
C TYR A 452 9.72 -24.81 -4.33
N MET A 453 9.03 -24.55 -3.22
CA MET A 453 8.18 -25.56 -2.57
C MET A 453 6.99 -25.96 -3.45
N ALA A 454 6.31 -24.99 -4.06
CA ALA A 454 5.22 -25.28 -4.99
C ALA A 454 5.70 -26.12 -6.20
N MET A 455 6.88 -25.81 -6.75
CA MET A 455 7.49 -26.59 -7.84
C MET A 455 8.00 -27.96 -7.40
N ALA A 456 8.27 -28.17 -6.11
CA ALA A 456 8.60 -29.48 -5.58
C ALA A 456 7.40 -30.42 -5.61
N ASN A 457 6.17 -29.89 -5.61
CA ASN A 457 4.92 -30.66 -5.67
C ASN A 457 4.90 -31.80 -4.65
N ASP A 458 5.14 -31.45 -3.39
CA ASP A 458 5.20 -32.35 -2.23
C ASP A 458 6.21 -33.50 -2.34
N ASN A 459 7.18 -33.42 -3.26
CA ASN A 459 8.25 -34.40 -3.40
C ASN A 459 9.53 -33.93 -2.66
N PRO A 460 9.87 -34.53 -1.50
CA PRO A 460 11.05 -34.13 -0.72
C PRO A 460 12.38 -34.42 -1.42
N GLU A 461 12.40 -35.38 -2.35
CA GLU A 461 13.58 -35.75 -3.15
C GLU A 461 13.82 -34.77 -4.33
N SER A 462 12.89 -33.85 -4.57
CA SER A 462 13.03 -32.86 -5.65
C SER A 462 14.18 -31.91 -5.36
N SER A 463 14.98 -31.62 -6.39
CA SER A 463 15.99 -30.56 -6.30
C SER A 463 15.37 -29.18 -5.97
N MET A 464 14.08 -28.97 -6.29
CA MET A 464 13.36 -27.76 -5.91
C MET A 464 13.06 -27.72 -4.42
N PHE A 465 12.71 -28.85 -3.80
CA PHE A 465 12.53 -28.94 -2.35
C PHE A 465 13.81 -28.54 -1.61
N ALA A 466 14.95 -29.11 -2.03
CA ALA A 466 16.25 -28.77 -1.47
C ALA A 466 16.63 -27.30 -1.68
N ARG A 467 16.25 -26.68 -2.81
CA ARG A 467 16.42 -25.23 -3.04
C ARG A 467 15.52 -24.41 -2.12
N GLY A 468 14.26 -24.81 -1.94
CA GLY A 468 13.32 -24.17 -1.03
C GLY A 468 13.81 -24.16 0.41
N ILE A 469 14.27 -25.32 0.92
CA ILE A 469 14.83 -25.43 2.27
C ILE A 469 16.05 -24.52 2.43
N ARG A 470 16.99 -24.53 1.47
CA ARG A 470 18.16 -23.64 1.53
C ARG A 470 17.79 -22.16 1.53
N GLU A 471 16.79 -21.75 0.74
CA GLU A 471 16.32 -20.36 0.74
C GLU A 471 15.61 -19.98 2.04
N LEU A 472 14.88 -20.90 2.66
CA LEU A 472 14.30 -20.65 3.98
C LEU A 472 15.38 -20.57 5.07
N GLU A 473 16.36 -21.48 5.07
CA GLU A 473 17.51 -21.46 6.00
C GLU A 473 18.31 -20.17 5.85
N ARG A 474 18.56 -19.72 4.61
CA ARG A 474 19.18 -18.42 4.33
C ARG A 474 18.36 -17.28 4.94
N GLY A 475 17.05 -17.26 4.70
CA GLY A 475 16.14 -16.25 5.24
C GLY A 475 16.09 -16.24 6.77
N ALA A 476 16.07 -17.42 7.39
CA ALA A 476 16.09 -17.62 8.83
C ALA A 476 17.39 -17.09 9.46
N ALA A 477 18.53 -17.30 8.80
CA ALA A 477 19.84 -16.84 9.25
C ALA A 477 20.06 -15.32 9.14
N LEU A 478 19.17 -14.58 8.44
CA LEU A 478 19.34 -13.14 8.27
C LEU A 478 19.17 -12.39 9.61
N PRO A 479 20.02 -11.38 9.90
CA PRO A 479 19.90 -10.57 11.11
C PRO A 479 18.54 -9.85 11.16
N LYS A 480 17.89 -9.88 12.33
CA LYS A 480 16.59 -9.23 12.56
C LYS A 480 15.48 -9.70 11.60
N SER A 481 15.61 -10.87 10.99
CA SER A 481 14.50 -11.50 10.28
C SER A 481 13.41 -11.92 11.27
N SER A 482 12.17 -11.91 10.80
CA SER A 482 11.04 -12.44 11.56
C SER A 482 11.04 -13.98 11.56
N PRO A 483 10.24 -14.61 12.43
CA PRO A 483 10.17 -16.08 12.51
C PRO A 483 9.47 -16.79 11.34
N LEU A 484 9.02 -16.05 10.31
CA LEU A 484 8.27 -16.62 9.18
C LEU A 484 9.07 -17.65 8.35
N ALA A 485 10.40 -17.53 8.32
CA ALA A 485 11.24 -18.49 7.62
C ALA A 485 11.32 -19.84 8.38
N GLU A 486 11.50 -19.78 9.70
CA GLU A 486 11.44 -20.95 10.58
C GLU A 486 10.08 -21.63 10.54
N GLN A 487 9.00 -20.85 10.56
CA GLN A 487 7.65 -21.36 10.36
C GLN A 487 7.56 -22.21 9.09
N GLY A 488 8.05 -21.67 7.96
CA GLY A 488 8.09 -22.37 6.69
C GLY A 488 8.92 -23.65 6.73
N LEU A 489 10.09 -23.65 7.39
CA LEU A 489 10.95 -24.82 7.54
C LEU A 489 10.25 -25.94 8.30
N LEU A 490 9.64 -25.59 9.44
CA LEU A 490 8.98 -26.54 10.33
C LEU A 490 7.75 -27.16 9.66
N MET A 491 6.88 -26.33 9.07
CA MET A 491 5.69 -26.79 8.37
C MET A 491 6.05 -27.66 7.16
N THR A 492 7.04 -27.24 6.36
CA THR A 492 7.43 -27.99 5.16
C THR A 492 8.07 -29.33 5.52
N ALA A 493 8.92 -29.38 6.55
CA ALA A 493 9.51 -30.63 7.01
C ALA A 493 8.46 -31.58 7.58
N ALA A 494 7.52 -31.07 8.40
CA ALA A 494 6.44 -31.87 8.95
C ALA A 494 5.52 -32.43 7.86
N ALA A 495 5.14 -31.62 6.86
CA ALA A 495 4.34 -32.08 5.71
C ALA A 495 5.06 -33.13 4.88
N ALA A 496 6.38 -33.03 4.75
CA ALA A 496 7.22 -33.99 4.04
C ALA A 496 7.55 -35.28 4.85
N GLY A 497 7.10 -35.38 6.11
CA GLY A 497 7.47 -36.48 7.00
C GLY A 497 8.97 -36.50 7.37
N LEU A 498 9.65 -35.36 7.21
CA LEU A 498 11.08 -35.22 7.51
C LEU A 498 11.29 -34.76 8.96
N PRO A 499 12.44 -35.12 9.58
CA PRO A 499 12.79 -34.64 10.91
C PRO A 499 12.86 -33.11 10.96
N GLN A 500 12.15 -32.52 11.92
CA GLN A 500 12.29 -31.10 12.26
C GLN A 500 13.60 -30.89 13.01
N ARG A 501 14.53 -30.15 12.40
CA ARG A 501 15.85 -29.94 12.98
C ARG A 501 15.77 -29.09 14.26
N PRO A 502 16.46 -29.46 15.36
CA PRO A 502 16.45 -28.70 16.60
C PRO A 502 16.85 -27.23 16.43
N GLU A 503 17.75 -26.95 15.48
CA GLU A 503 18.23 -25.60 15.17
C GLU A 503 17.11 -24.68 14.66
N TRP A 504 16.16 -25.21 13.90
CA TRP A 504 15.03 -24.41 13.38
C TRP A 504 14.11 -23.99 14.53
N TRP A 505 13.79 -24.91 15.44
CA TRP A 505 13.03 -24.59 16.65
C TRP A 505 13.79 -23.63 17.57
N ASN A 506 15.11 -23.84 17.77
CA ASN A 506 15.94 -22.96 18.59
C ASN A 506 15.94 -21.53 18.03
N SER A 507 16.09 -21.39 16.71
CA SER A 507 16.04 -20.08 16.03
C SER A 507 14.65 -19.43 16.17
N LEU A 508 13.58 -20.20 15.99
CA LEU A 508 12.20 -19.72 16.16
C LEU A 508 11.98 -19.15 17.57
N ILE A 509 12.27 -19.94 18.59
CA ILE A 509 12.06 -19.56 19.99
C ILE A 509 12.92 -18.35 20.36
N HIS A 510 14.19 -18.34 19.96
CA HIS A 510 15.08 -17.19 20.18
C HIS A 510 14.52 -15.90 19.57
N LYS A 511 14.00 -15.95 18.34
CA LYS A 511 13.37 -14.79 17.70
C LYS A 511 12.10 -14.33 18.42
N LEU A 512 11.27 -15.27 18.88
CA LEU A 512 10.08 -14.97 19.68
C LEU A 512 10.43 -14.39 21.06
N GLN A 513 11.62 -14.67 21.60
CA GLN A 513 12.12 -14.07 22.84
C GLN A 513 12.63 -12.64 22.65
N GLU A 514 13.44 -12.41 21.62
CA GLU A 514 14.19 -11.16 21.46
C GLU A 514 13.45 -10.06 20.70
N ARG A 515 12.60 -10.41 19.73
CA ARG A 515 11.93 -9.42 18.86
C ARG A 515 10.67 -8.83 19.49
N PRO A 516 10.24 -7.61 19.16
CA PRO A 516 8.90 -7.14 19.54
C PRO A 516 7.82 -8.14 19.11
N VAL A 517 6.81 -8.38 19.96
CA VAL A 517 5.69 -9.26 19.61
C VAL A 517 4.80 -8.52 18.61
N GLY A 518 5.08 -8.71 17.32
CA GLY A 518 4.38 -8.08 16.21
C GLY A 518 3.39 -9.01 15.52
N SER A 519 2.84 -8.53 14.40
CA SER A 519 1.90 -9.30 13.60
C SER A 519 2.52 -10.56 13.00
N GLN A 520 3.82 -10.56 12.70
CA GLN A 520 4.51 -11.70 12.09
C GLN A 520 4.78 -12.80 13.11
N GLU A 521 5.12 -12.45 14.35
CA GLU A 521 5.28 -13.39 15.46
C GLU A 521 3.95 -14.06 15.81
N LEU A 522 2.87 -13.27 15.93
CA LEU A 522 1.53 -13.81 16.18
C LEU A 522 1.02 -14.67 15.01
N GLN A 523 1.23 -14.23 13.77
CA GLN A 523 0.90 -15.02 12.58
C GLN A 523 1.66 -16.35 12.57
N THR A 524 2.94 -16.34 12.93
CA THR A 524 3.75 -17.57 13.00
C THR A 524 3.12 -18.60 13.93
N LEU A 525 2.73 -18.18 15.14
CA LEU A 525 2.08 -19.09 16.09
C LEU A 525 0.72 -19.56 15.59
N GLN A 526 -0.11 -18.64 15.08
CA GLN A 526 -1.43 -18.97 14.55
C GLN A 526 -1.34 -20.04 13.45
N GLU A 527 -0.41 -19.89 12.51
CA GLU A 527 -0.25 -20.81 11.38
C GLU A 527 0.36 -22.16 11.82
N LEU A 528 1.34 -22.17 12.76
CA LEU A 528 1.87 -23.43 13.29
C LEU A 528 0.81 -24.21 14.08
N GLY A 529 0.06 -23.53 14.96
CA GLY A 529 -1.02 -24.15 15.70
C GLY A 529 -2.13 -24.64 14.77
N GLY A 530 -2.53 -23.80 13.81
CA GLY A 530 -3.51 -24.14 12.79
C GLY A 530 -3.09 -25.36 11.96
N ALA A 531 -1.83 -25.43 11.54
CA ALA A 531 -1.34 -26.57 10.76
C ALA A 531 -1.24 -27.86 11.59
N ALA A 532 -0.91 -27.78 12.88
CA ALA A 532 -0.94 -28.95 13.76
C ALA A 532 -2.37 -29.46 14.00
N ILE A 533 -3.34 -28.55 14.12
CA ILE A 533 -4.73 -28.87 14.49
C ILE A 533 -5.56 -29.25 13.25
N ASN A 534 -5.57 -28.40 12.23
CA ASN A 534 -6.46 -28.51 11.07
C ASN A 534 -5.88 -29.40 9.98
N ASP A 535 -4.56 -29.27 9.73
CA ASP A 535 -3.89 -30.03 8.66
C ASP A 535 -3.28 -31.34 9.18
N GLY A 536 -3.29 -31.55 10.50
CA GLY A 536 -2.75 -32.75 11.15
C GLY A 536 -1.23 -32.90 11.01
N LEU A 537 -0.49 -31.79 10.78
CA LEU A 537 0.95 -31.84 10.65
C LEU A 537 1.61 -32.28 11.96
N ALA A 538 2.52 -33.26 11.86
CA ALA A 538 3.25 -33.82 13.00
C ALA A 538 4.35 -32.87 13.51
N LEU A 539 3.98 -31.70 14.03
CA LEU A 539 4.89 -30.77 14.71
C LEU A 539 5.28 -31.29 16.10
N ASP A 540 6.50 -30.98 16.55
CA ASP A 540 6.96 -31.32 17.90
C ASP A 540 6.06 -30.63 18.96
N PRO A 541 5.28 -31.39 19.75
CA PRO A 541 4.30 -30.81 20.68
C PRO A 541 4.95 -29.95 21.76
N GLN A 542 6.06 -30.41 22.32
CA GLN A 542 6.76 -29.71 23.41
C GLN A 542 7.37 -28.39 22.92
N ARG A 543 7.96 -28.40 21.72
CA ARG A 543 8.57 -27.21 21.13
C ARG A 543 7.54 -26.19 20.65
N LEU A 544 6.42 -26.67 20.11
CA LEU A 544 5.28 -25.80 19.81
C LEU A 544 4.73 -25.13 21.08
N SER A 545 4.57 -25.90 22.17
CA SER A 545 4.17 -25.38 23.48
C SER A 545 5.14 -24.29 23.99
N GLU A 546 6.44 -24.54 23.90
CA GLU A 546 7.48 -23.59 24.30
C GLU A 546 7.38 -22.28 23.50
N ALA A 547 7.10 -22.33 22.20
CA ALA A 547 6.92 -21.15 21.36
C ALA A 547 5.71 -20.30 21.79
N TYR A 548 4.57 -20.93 22.09
CA TYR A 548 3.39 -20.22 22.61
C TYR A 548 3.65 -19.59 23.98
N LEU A 549 4.23 -20.35 24.90
CA LEU A 549 4.54 -19.87 26.25
C LEU A 549 5.54 -18.72 26.23
N THR A 550 6.53 -18.76 25.33
CA THR A 550 7.50 -17.68 25.12
C THR A 550 6.82 -16.35 24.81
N VAL A 551 5.84 -16.34 23.89
CA VAL A 551 5.12 -15.12 23.54
C VAL A 551 4.14 -14.72 24.64
N LEU A 552 3.44 -15.67 25.27
CA LEU A 552 2.51 -15.41 26.38
C LEU A 552 3.23 -14.83 27.62
N GLN A 553 4.46 -15.22 27.91
CA GLN A 553 5.25 -14.61 28.99
C GLN A 553 5.50 -13.10 28.76
N ARG A 554 5.60 -12.70 27.50
CA ARG A 554 5.87 -11.31 27.08
C ARG A 554 4.60 -10.52 26.77
N SER A 555 3.50 -11.21 26.52
CA SER A 555 2.18 -10.64 26.23
C SER A 555 1.09 -11.41 26.98
N PRO A 556 1.12 -11.40 28.34
CA PRO A 556 0.20 -12.19 29.15
C PRO A 556 -1.26 -11.72 29.04
N ASP A 557 -1.48 -10.49 28.59
CA ASP A 557 -2.83 -9.93 28.45
C ASP A 557 -3.47 -10.20 27.07
N ASN A 558 -2.82 -11.01 26.22
CA ASN A 558 -3.34 -11.34 24.90
C ASN A 558 -4.35 -12.51 24.96
N ALA A 559 -5.62 -12.15 25.18
CA ALA A 559 -6.72 -13.12 25.27
C ALA A 559 -6.84 -14.04 24.03
N THR A 560 -6.58 -13.51 22.82
CA THR A 560 -6.65 -14.32 21.58
C THR A 560 -5.55 -15.38 21.55
N LEU A 561 -4.34 -15.01 21.96
CA LEU A 561 -3.21 -15.96 22.02
C LEU A 561 -3.46 -17.06 23.05
N HIS A 562 -4.11 -16.73 24.17
CA HIS A 562 -4.54 -17.72 25.16
C HIS A 562 -5.54 -18.73 24.59
N VAL A 563 -6.52 -18.28 23.80
CA VAL A 563 -7.48 -19.19 23.13
C VAL A 563 -6.74 -20.09 22.13
N GLN A 564 -5.90 -19.53 21.27
CA GLN A 564 -5.12 -20.31 20.31
C GLN A 564 -4.25 -21.37 20.99
N TYR A 565 -3.60 -21.03 22.11
CA TYR A 565 -2.79 -21.97 22.85
C TYR A 565 -3.62 -23.06 23.53
N ALA A 566 -4.83 -22.74 24.01
CA ALA A 566 -5.73 -23.73 24.56
C ALA A 566 -6.15 -24.78 23.50
N ASP A 567 -6.36 -24.36 22.25
CA ASP A 567 -6.68 -25.29 21.15
C ASP A 567 -5.53 -26.26 20.87
N VAL A 568 -4.29 -25.74 20.90
CA VAL A 568 -3.07 -26.56 20.81
C VAL A 568 -2.95 -27.50 22.01
N ALA A 569 -3.24 -27.02 23.22
CA ALA A 569 -3.17 -27.84 24.43
C ALA A 569 -4.18 -29.01 24.39
N THR A 570 -5.41 -28.77 23.95
CA THR A 570 -6.41 -29.82 23.81
C THR A 570 -6.04 -30.83 22.72
N THR A 571 -5.65 -30.35 21.53
CA THR A 571 -5.55 -31.23 20.35
C THR A 571 -4.17 -31.87 20.22
N VAL A 572 -3.12 -31.08 20.39
CA VAL A 572 -1.73 -31.49 20.13
C VAL A 572 -1.09 -32.06 21.40
N LEU A 573 -1.22 -31.36 22.54
CA LEU A 573 -0.65 -31.82 23.81
C LEU A 573 -1.52 -32.85 24.53
N ARG A 574 -2.82 -32.92 24.19
CA ARG A 574 -3.84 -33.72 24.88
C ARG A 574 -3.93 -33.40 26.39
N ASP A 575 -3.67 -32.14 26.75
CA ASP A 575 -3.74 -31.63 28.12
C ASP A 575 -4.96 -30.70 28.28
N ARG A 576 -6.10 -31.31 28.65
CA ARG A 576 -7.35 -30.59 28.87
C ARG A 576 -7.28 -29.63 30.07
N GLY A 577 -6.47 -29.95 31.09
CA GLY A 577 -6.32 -29.10 32.27
C GLY A 577 -5.65 -27.78 31.91
N LEU A 578 -4.58 -27.86 31.10
CA LEU A 578 -3.88 -26.69 30.57
C LEU A 578 -4.77 -25.85 29.64
N ALA A 579 -5.57 -26.51 28.78
CA ALA A 579 -6.50 -25.82 27.90
C ALA A 579 -7.54 -25.00 28.68
N ILE A 580 -8.20 -25.61 29.67
CA ILE A 580 -9.18 -24.93 30.54
C ILE A 580 -8.54 -23.73 31.22
N LYS A 581 -7.35 -23.89 31.79
CA LYS A 581 -6.63 -22.80 32.47
C LYS A 581 -6.45 -21.58 31.55
N HIS A 582 -6.00 -21.78 30.31
CA HIS A 582 -5.79 -20.66 29.38
C HIS A 582 -7.10 -20.05 28.87
N LEU A 583 -8.15 -20.85 28.68
CA LEU A 583 -9.48 -20.32 28.35
C LEU A 583 -10.04 -19.47 29.49
N GLU A 584 -9.88 -19.89 30.75
CA GLU A 584 -10.28 -19.10 31.92
C GLU A 584 -9.51 -17.77 32.00
N THR A 585 -8.20 -17.78 31.74
CA THR A 585 -7.40 -16.54 31.65
C THR A 585 -7.91 -15.63 30.52
N ALA A 586 -8.23 -16.17 29.35
CA ALA A 586 -8.79 -15.38 28.25
C ALA A 586 -10.12 -14.72 28.63
N VAL A 587 -10.96 -15.40 29.42
CA VAL A 587 -12.19 -14.84 29.98
C VAL A 587 -11.88 -13.72 30.98
N GLU A 588 -10.91 -13.91 31.89
CA GLU A 588 -10.47 -12.90 32.86
C GLU A 588 -9.96 -11.61 32.20
N LEU A 589 -9.29 -11.72 31.05
CA LEU A 589 -8.78 -10.59 30.29
C LEU A 589 -9.88 -9.81 29.54
N LYS A 590 -11.03 -10.44 29.27
CA LYS A 590 -12.15 -9.87 28.50
C LYS A 590 -13.49 -9.92 29.25
N VAL A 591 -13.47 -9.88 30.58
CA VAL A 591 -14.66 -10.02 31.46
C VAL A 591 -15.78 -9.03 31.12
N GLY A 592 -15.43 -7.82 30.68
CA GLY A 592 -16.40 -6.78 30.33
C GLY A 592 -17.21 -7.05 29.06
N ASP A 593 -16.74 -7.95 28.19
CA ASP A 593 -17.30 -8.18 26.87
C ASP A 593 -18.14 -9.49 26.84
N SER A 594 -19.42 -9.37 27.15
CA SER A 594 -20.35 -10.52 27.09
C SER A 594 -20.46 -11.11 25.69
N SER A 595 -20.20 -10.32 24.63
CA SER A 595 -20.19 -10.82 23.25
C SER A 595 -18.98 -11.71 22.97
N TYR A 596 -17.84 -11.45 23.62
CA TYR A 596 -16.64 -12.28 23.52
C TYR A 596 -16.89 -13.65 24.15
N ILE A 597 -17.43 -13.68 25.38
CA ILE A 597 -17.73 -14.92 26.11
C ILE A 597 -18.74 -15.78 25.34
N LYS A 598 -19.81 -15.18 24.80
CA LYS A 598 -20.79 -15.91 23.97
C LYS A 598 -20.17 -16.52 22.73
N ARG A 599 -19.30 -15.78 22.04
CA ARG A 599 -18.59 -16.27 20.85
C ARG A 599 -17.66 -17.43 21.21
N LEU A 600 -16.91 -17.30 22.31
CA LEU A 600 -16.02 -18.35 22.79
C LEU A 600 -16.80 -19.62 23.18
N ALA A 601 -17.89 -19.48 23.93
CA ALA A 601 -18.73 -20.62 24.30
C ALA A 601 -19.39 -21.29 23.08
N THR A 602 -19.87 -20.50 22.12
CA THR A 602 -20.44 -21.02 20.85
C THR A 602 -19.37 -21.78 20.06
N HIS A 603 -18.17 -21.22 19.95
CA HIS A 603 -17.04 -21.86 19.28
C HIS A 603 -16.68 -23.21 19.92
N LEU A 604 -16.62 -23.28 21.26
CA LEU A 604 -16.37 -24.54 21.97
C LEU A 604 -17.49 -25.56 21.78
N THR A 605 -18.74 -25.12 21.64
CA THR A 605 -19.87 -26.00 21.27
C THR A 605 -19.72 -26.56 19.86
N GLU A 606 -19.35 -25.73 18.88
CA GLU A 606 -19.10 -26.15 17.49
C GLU A 606 -17.96 -27.16 17.40
N LEU A 607 -16.95 -27.04 18.26
CA LEU A 607 -15.85 -27.98 18.38
C LEU A 607 -16.17 -29.21 19.25
N HIS A 608 -17.42 -29.39 19.69
CA HIS A 608 -17.84 -30.50 20.57
C HIS A 608 -17.00 -30.62 21.86
N ARG A 609 -16.68 -29.49 22.52
CA ARG A 609 -15.90 -29.40 23.76
C ARG A 609 -16.75 -28.96 24.96
N PRO A 610 -17.76 -29.76 25.39
CA PRO A 610 -18.75 -29.32 26.36
C PRO A 610 -18.16 -29.05 27.76
N HIS A 611 -17.16 -29.83 28.19
CA HIS A 611 -16.50 -29.62 29.49
C HIS A 611 -15.75 -28.28 29.58
N GLU A 612 -15.00 -27.93 28.53
CA GLU A 612 -14.25 -26.67 28.48
C GLU A 612 -15.19 -25.48 28.37
N MET A 613 -16.27 -25.62 27.59
CA MET A 613 -17.33 -24.64 27.49
C MET A 613 -18.02 -24.38 28.84
N LEU A 614 -18.35 -25.43 29.59
CA LEU A 614 -18.94 -25.31 30.92
C LEU A 614 -17.99 -24.60 31.90
N ALA A 615 -16.69 -24.89 31.86
CA ALA A 615 -15.69 -24.19 32.68
C ALA A 615 -15.64 -22.69 32.34
N VAL A 616 -15.61 -22.34 31.05
CA VAL A 616 -15.64 -20.94 30.57
C VAL A 616 -16.90 -20.20 31.05
N ILE A 617 -18.08 -20.81 30.91
CA ILE A 617 -19.35 -20.21 31.37
C ILE A 617 -19.35 -20.04 32.88
N ALA A 618 -18.95 -21.07 33.64
CA ALA A 618 -18.89 -21.02 35.09
C ALA A 618 -17.95 -19.91 35.57
N LYS A 619 -16.76 -19.81 34.97
CA LYS A 619 -15.79 -18.74 35.26
C LYS A 619 -16.35 -17.36 34.95
N ALA A 620 -16.96 -17.18 33.78
CA ALA A 620 -17.58 -15.92 33.38
C ALA A 620 -18.69 -15.49 34.34
N GLN A 621 -19.54 -16.42 34.78
CA GLN A 621 -20.62 -16.17 35.72
C GLN A 621 -20.10 -15.86 37.13
N ALA A 622 -19.01 -16.50 37.55
CA ALA A 622 -18.35 -16.20 38.82
C ALA A 622 -17.76 -14.78 38.84
N LEU A 623 -17.14 -14.37 37.74
CA LEU A 623 -16.59 -13.01 37.59
C LEU A 623 -17.69 -11.95 37.39
N ARG A 624 -18.83 -12.34 36.81
CA ARG A 624 -19.97 -11.44 36.55
C ARG A 624 -21.31 -12.17 36.77
N PRO A 625 -21.87 -12.09 37.99
CA PRO A 625 -23.12 -12.78 38.33
C PRO A 625 -24.32 -12.41 37.45
N SER A 626 -24.34 -11.22 36.83
CA SER A 626 -25.41 -10.82 35.90
C SER A 626 -25.50 -11.70 34.65
N LEU A 627 -24.42 -12.42 34.27
CA LEU A 627 -24.43 -13.36 33.14
C LEU A 627 -25.17 -14.67 33.43
N GLN A 628 -25.57 -14.95 34.69
CA GLN A 628 -26.35 -16.14 35.03
C GLN A 628 -27.72 -16.17 34.35
N HIS A 629 -28.29 -14.99 34.06
CA HIS A 629 -29.60 -14.84 33.43
C HIS A 629 -29.51 -14.59 31.92
N ASP A 630 -28.30 -14.69 31.33
CA ASP A 630 -28.12 -14.49 29.90
C ASP A 630 -28.68 -15.69 29.12
N LEU A 631 -29.78 -15.47 28.39
CA LEU A 631 -30.51 -16.53 27.68
C LEU A 631 -29.62 -17.33 26.70
N THR A 632 -28.62 -16.69 26.09
CA THR A 632 -27.70 -17.38 25.16
C THR A 632 -26.81 -18.36 25.92
N LEU A 633 -26.22 -17.93 27.04
CA LEU A 633 -25.32 -18.78 27.83
C LEU A 633 -26.08 -19.91 28.53
N VAL A 634 -27.31 -19.65 28.98
CA VAL A 634 -28.20 -20.69 29.53
C VAL A 634 -28.51 -21.75 28.47
N ALA A 635 -28.88 -21.35 27.25
CA ALA A 635 -29.15 -22.29 26.17
C ALA A 635 -27.92 -23.15 25.80
N LEU A 636 -26.73 -22.54 25.73
CA LEU A 636 -25.48 -23.26 25.45
C LEU A 636 -25.13 -24.24 26.57
N ARG A 637 -25.33 -23.87 27.84
CA ARG A 637 -25.14 -24.76 28.99
C ARG A 637 -26.06 -25.97 28.93
N THR A 638 -27.37 -25.76 28.73
CA THR A 638 -28.34 -26.85 28.60
C THR A 638 -27.97 -27.81 27.48
N LYS A 639 -27.52 -27.28 26.34
CA LYS A 639 -27.07 -28.09 25.20
C LYS A 639 -25.84 -28.93 25.56
N ALA A 640 -24.84 -28.35 26.22
CA ALA A 640 -23.65 -29.10 26.62
C ALA A 640 -23.94 -30.18 27.68
N ASP A 641 -24.83 -29.89 28.63
CA ASP A 641 -25.26 -30.88 29.62
C ASP A 641 -25.97 -32.07 28.93
N GLN A 642 -26.77 -31.81 27.89
CA GLN A 642 -27.39 -32.85 27.05
C GLN A 642 -26.35 -33.64 26.23
N ASP A 643 -25.37 -32.97 25.62
CA ASP A 643 -24.30 -33.61 24.84
C ASP A 643 -23.43 -34.53 25.73
N ILE A 644 -23.17 -34.13 26.97
CA ILE A 644 -22.45 -34.96 27.97
C ILE A 644 -23.29 -36.16 28.39
N GLN A 645 -24.59 -35.99 28.62
CA GLN A 645 -25.49 -37.09 29.00
C GLN A 645 -25.65 -38.11 27.85
N GLY A 646 -25.86 -37.66 26.62
CA GLY A 646 -26.01 -38.53 25.46
C GLY A 646 -24.74 -39.31 25.09
N SER A 647 -23.55 -38.75 25.36
CA SER A 647 -22.26 -39.46 25.14
C SER A 647 -21.93 -40.47 26.26
N ALA A 648 -22.49 -40.30 27.46
CA ALA A 648 -22.39 -41.27 28.55
C ALA A 648 -23.35 -42.47 28.38
N GLU A 649 -24.45 -42.31 27.63
CA GLU A 649 -25.41 -43.39 27.32
C GLU A 649 -25.03 -44.21 26.07
N ALA A 650 -24.08 -43.74 25.25
CA ALA A 650 -23.66 -44.38 23.99
C ALA A 650 -22.32 -45.17 24.09
N ASN A 651 -21.62 -45.10 25.23
CA ASN A 651 -20.47 -45.94 25.58
C ASN A 651 -20.90 -46.98 26.62
#